data_AF-A0A0B1S4B1-F1
#
_entry.id   AF-A0A0B1S4B1-F1
#
_cell.length_a   1.000
_cell.length_b   1.000
_cell.length_c   1.000
_cell.angle_alpha   90.00
_cell.angle_beta   90.00
_cell.angle_gamma   90.00
#
_symmetry.space_group_name_H-M   'P 1'
#
loop_
_entity.id
_entity.type
_entity.pdbx_description
1 polymer ?
#
loop_
_entity_poly.entity_id
_entity_poly.type
_entity_poly.pdbx_seq_one_letter_code
_entity_poly.pdbx_strand_id
1 'polypeptide(L)'
;MLESSAKRRGLLCDSKKYHEFIRTCGELITWINAKLQLAYDESYLDPTNLRAKLQKHLAFDSELTENEKRLVAVEAQGEQLIKEKHFMSEQVGKVLLLILSVRAQLGELRSGWDELRTKSALKTQRLREAYEAHTLQRKVEDMEKWLDRIEGELATEDHGRDLISVEHLMKKLDALDAEIRGRADAVNDLMQKAREIKTLGSPTSDAILGAAEQVVARYSSLNEPVLIRRENLRDAHALYEWIACAEEELEWLADKLPLARSQECGDSLNAAQSLQKKHAALEKELESRQAGIQEIESKGNAMIRAKHFAAPQIEKTIDTLTSALLSIKDAASVRRARLQQAVDSHQYYTEVAEAEQWIRDQMPVATNQETGRDQAAAEGYLRRLTVLEKEVAKFKDEVERLRARCDALQDQQNANQIAARQVKLETSYADLVKECNRRRTQLVDAGRYHRFVRQVDDLSDWLHDKEHLASSEDYGRDLEDCVQLTEKFETVVRELAGAGERVAAVQRAQEELLRSGHPYAASIRAKGTDLNTLWTRVNEAATERQQALAGARQVHRFDQEADETLNWLGDKEATGVAMENEDLAHADLATIKVQMQRHDEFVHGMRAVEKQVAELCREAERLWTAFPNTREHLEVRKMDMEEQLKDILEGTRRHQERLQHMESLQAYFQVIFTTI
;
A
#
# COMPACT_ATOMS: atom_id res chain seq x y z
N MET A 1 -38.57 109.56 -120.22
CA MET A 1 -39.03 109.89 -118.85
C MET A 1 -39.17 108.65 -117.96
N LEU A 2 -39.85 107.57 -118.39
CA LEU A 2 -39.98 106.33 -117.60
C LEU A 2 -38.65 105.58 -117.37
N GLU A 3 -37.77 105.51 -118.37
CA GLU A 3 -36.43 104.88 -118.22
C GLU A 3 -35.52 105.63 -117.23
N SER A 4 -35.53 106.97 -117.22
CA SER A 4 -34.72 107.76 -116.29
C SER A 4 -35.20 107.62 -114.83
N SER A 5 -36.50 107.41 -114.61
CA SER A 5 -37.08 107.15 -113.28
C SER A 5 -36.78 105.74 -112.78
N ALA A 6 -36.86 104.73 -113.66
CA ALA A 6 -36.47 103.35 -113.34
C ALA A 6 -34.97 103.23 -113.03
N LYS A 7 -34.11 103.90 -113.82
CA LYS A 7 -32.68 104.01 -113.52
C LYS A 7 -32.49 104.65 -112.15
N ARG A 8 -33.01 105.87 -111.89
CA ARG A 8 -32.87 106.57 -110.60
C ARG A 8 -33.34 105.78 -109.38
N ARG A 9 -34.41 104.98 -109.52
CA ARG A 9 -34.92 104.09 -108.48
C ARG A 9 -33.98 102.93 -108.17
N GLY A 10 -33.34 102.33 -109.18
CA GLY A 10 -32.30 101.32 -109.00
C GLY A 10 -31.09 101.86 -108.21
N LEU A 11 -30.67 103.09 -108.51
CA LEU A 11 -29.50 103.75 -107.87
C LEU A 11 -29.73 104.02 -106.40
N LEU A 12 -30.93 104.48 -106.08
CA LEU A 12 -31.36 104.70 -104.71
C LEU A 12 -31.51 103.39 -103.94
N CYS A 13 -31.92 102.31 -104.61
CA CYS A 13 -32.00 100.97 -104.02
C CYS A 13 -30.59 100.43 -103.69
N ASP A 14 -29.63 100.56 -104.60
CA ASP A 14 -28.25 100.11 -104.39
C ASP A 14 -27.48 100.99 -103.39
N SER A 15 -27.75 102.29 -103.38
CA SER A 15 -27.25 103.21 -102.33
C SER A 15 -27.83 102.85 -100.96
N LYS A 16 -29.13 102.54 -100.89
CA LYS A 16 -29.79 102.06 -99.67
C LYS A 16 -29.15 100.76 -99.17
N LYS A 17 -28.93 99.76 -100.04
CA LYS A 17 -28.25 98.49 -99.68
C LYS A 17 -26.84 98.70 -99.14
N TYR A 18 -26.06 99.60 -99.74
CA TYR A 18 -24.70 99.93 -99.26
C TYR A 18 -24.74 100.62 -97.88
N HIS A 19 -25.60 101.63 -97.69
CA HIS A 19 -25.73 102.29 -96.41
C HIS A 19 -26.32 101.38 -95.32
N GLU A 20 -27.24 100.47 -95.69
CA GLU A 20 -27.73 99.40 -94.82
C GLU A 20 -26.60 98.46 -94.42
N PHE A 21 -25.74 98.04 -95.36
CA PHE A 21 -24.57 97.22 -95.06
C PHE A 21 -23.57 97.93 -94.13
N ILE A 22 -23.25 99.20 -94.38
CA ILE A 22 -22.36 99.98 -93.50
C ILE A 22 -22.96 100.13 -92.09
N ARG A 23 -24.27 100.40 -92.00
CA ARG A 23 -24.98 100.46 -90.71
C ARG A 23 -24.90 99.11 -89.99
N THR A 24 -25.16 98.00 -90.69
CA THR A 24 -25.11 96.65 -90.11
C THR A 24 -23.68 96.25 -89.70
N CYS A 25 -22.66 96.64 -90.46
CA CYS A 25 -21.25 96.49 -90.05
C CYS A 25 -20.95 97.31 -88.79
N GLY A 26 -21.34 98.58 -88.75
CA GLY A 26 -21.15 99.44 -87.58
C GLY A 26 -21.87 98.94 -86.32
N GLU A 27 -23.09 98.43 -86.46
CA GLU A 27 -23.85 97.79 -85.38
C GLU A 27 -23.14 96.54 -84.87
N LEU A 28 -22.63 95.70 -85.77
CA LEU A 28 -21.94 94.47 -85.41
C LEU A 28 -20.55 94.73 -84.81
N ILE A 29 -19.81 95.73 -85.31
CA ILE A 29 -18.53 96.20 -84.73
C ILE A 29 -18.76 96.77 -83.33
N THR A 30 -19.81 97.57 -83.13
CA THR A 30 -20.17 98.10 -81.80
C THR A 30 -20.50 96.96 -80.83
N TRP A 31 -21.24 95.95 -81.31
CA TRP A 31 -21.55 94.76 -80.53
C TRP A 31 -20.28 93.94 -80.21
N ILE A 32 -19.41 93.70 -81.20
CA ILE A 32 -18.11 93.01 -81.01
C ILE A 32 -17.29 93.74 -79.96
N ASN A 33 -17.12 95.06 -80.09
CA ASN A 33 -16.35 95.86 -79.12
C ASN A 33 -16.94 95.80 -77.71
N ALA A 34 -18.27 95.85 -77.56
CA ALA A 34 -18.92 95.69 -76.26
C ALA A 34 -18.69 94.30 -75.65
N LYS A 35 -18.73 93.24 -76.47
CA LYS A 35 -18.47 91.87 -76.03
C LYS A 35 -16.97 91.63 -75.78
N LEU A 36 -16.09 92.33 -76.50
CA LEU A 36 -14.64 92.31 -76.31
C LEU A 36 -14.28 92.77 -74.90
N GLN A 37 -14.92 93.83 -74.40
CA GLN A 37 -14.73 94.30 -73.01
C GLN A 37 -15.05 93.20 -71.98
N LEU A 38 -16.09 92.40 -72.23
CA LEU A 38 -16.44 91.26 -71.36
C LEU A 38 -15.44 90.10 -71.49
N ALA A 39 -14.86 89.89 -72.67
CA ALA A 39 -13.83 88.88 -72.89
C ALA A 39 -12.46 89.27 -72.28
N TYR A 40 -12.17 90.57 -72.18
CA TYR A 40 -10.95 91.11 -71.56
C TYR A 40 -10.97 91.11 -70.02
N ASP A 41 -12.15 91.00 -69.40
CA ASP A 41 -12.26 90.95 -67.94
C ASP A 41 -11.54 89.71 -67.36
N GLU A 42 -10.64 89.92 -66.40
CA GLU A 42 -9.83 88.88 -65.75
C GLU A 42 -10.46 88.33 -64.47
N SER A 43 -11.78 88.25 -64.41
CA SER A 43 -12.54 87.73 -63.26
C SER A 43 -12.20 86.29 -62.82
N TYR A 44 -11.40 85.56 -63.60
CA TYR A 44 -10.83 84.26 -63.27
C TYR A 44 -9.74 84.31 -62.19
N LEU A 45 -9.16 85.49 -61.91
CA LEU A 45 -8.19 85.68 -60.82
C LEU A 45 -8.84 85.66 -59.43
N ASP A 46 -10.13 85.98 -59.35
CA ASP A 46 -10.88 85.95 -58.09
C ASP A 46 -11.48 84.55 -57.86
N PRO A 47 -11.04 83.82 -56.82
CA PRO A 47 -11.44 82.45 -56.56
C PRO A 47 -12.90 82.30 -56.12
N THR A 48 -13.60 83.40 -55.83
CA THR A 48 -15.00 83.31 -55.41
C THR A 48 -15.92 82.94 -56.58
N ASN A 49 -16.83 82.01 -56.33
CA ASN A 49 -17.87 81.60 -57.29
C ASN A 49 -17.36 81.16 -58.68
N LEU A 50 -16.14 80.61 -58.76
CA LEU A 50 -15.50 80.20 -60.03
C LEU A 50 -16.40 79.30 -60.89
N ARG A 51 -17.13 78.36 -60.28
CA ARG A 51 -18.11 77.52 -60.99
C ARG A 51 -19.19 78.34 -61.70
N ALA A 52 -19.77 79.32 -61.00
CA ALA A 52 -20.80 80.18 -61.56
C ALA A 52 -20.25 81.12 -62.63
N LYS A 53 -19.02 81.63 -62.44
CA LYS A 53 -18.31 82.45 -63.44
C LYS A 53 -18.03 81.65 -64.71
N LEU A 54 -17.51 80.42 -64.57
CA LEU A 54 -17.27 79.51 -65.70
C LEU A 54 -18.57 79.17 -66.44
N GLN A 55 -19.64 78.84 -65.72
CA GLN A 55 -20.93 78.52 -66.36
C GLN A 55 -21.52 79.73 -67.12
N LYS A 56 -21.45 80.94 -66.55
CA LYS A 56 -21.87 82.18 -67.22
C LYS A 56 -21.05 82.45 -68.48
N HIS A 57 -19.73 82.23 -68.41
CA HIS A 57 -18.84 82.46 -69.55
C HIS A 57 -18.99 81.38 -70.65
N LEU A 58 -19.30 80.13 -70.29
CA LEU A 58 -19.70 79.11 -71.27
C LEU A 58 -21.02 79.46 -71.97
N ALA A 59 -21.98 80.07 -71.26
CA ALA A 59 -23.19 80.58 -71.88
C ALA A 59 -22.88 81.76 -72.83
N PHE A 60 -21.92 82.62 -72.48
CA PHE A 60 -21.39 83.67 -73.35
C PHE A 60 -20.73 83.09 -74.62
N ASP A 61 -19.91 82.04 -74.51
CA ASP A 61 -19.32 81.35 -75.67
C ASP A 61 -20.39 80.73 -76.59
N SER A 62 -21.47 80.19 -76.00
CA SER A 62 -22.62 79.71 -76.78
C SER A 62 -23.31 80.84 -77.54
N GLU A 63 -23.48 82.01 -76.89
CA GLU A 63 -24.00 83.22 -77.53
C GLU A 63 -23.09 83.69 -78.69
N LEU A 64 -21.76 83.64 -78.51
CA LEU A 64 -20.81 83.97 -79.59
C LEU A 64 -20.95 83.00 -80.77
N THR A 65 -21.08 81.70 -80.51
CA THR A 65 -21.23 80.66 -81.54
C THR A 65 -22.52 80.85 -82.34
N GLU A 66 -23.62 81.26 -81.69
CA GLU A 66 -24.87 81.56 -82.40
C GLU A 66 -24.77 82.84 -83.25
N ASN A 67 -24.08 83.87 -82.75
CA ASN A 67 -23.89 85.12 -83.49
C ASN A 67 -22.88 85.01 -84.65
N GLU A 68 -22.09 83.93 -84.73
CA GLU A 68 -21.22 83.65 -85.88
C GLU A 68 -22.01 83.61 -87.20
N LYS A 69 -23.27 83.15 -87.17
CA LYS A 69 -24.16 83.14 -88.34
C LYS A 69 -24.46 84.54 -88.87
N ARG A 70 -24.55 85.54 -87.98
CA ARG A 70 -24.77 86.94 -88.35
C ARG A 70 -23.54 87.53 -89.01
N LEU A 71 -22.34 87.20 -88.50
CA LEU A 71 -21.08 87.59 -89.14
C LEU A 71 -21.00 87.03 -90.57
N VAL A 72 -21.22 85.72 -90.74
CA VAL A 72 -21.17 85.05 -92.05
C VAL A 72 -22.20 85.66 -93.02
N ALA A 73 -23.39 86.01 -92.55
CA ALA A 73 -24.42 86.66 -93.38
C ALA A 73 -23.99 88.06 -93.84
N VAL A 74 -23.38 88.87 -92.95
CA VAL A 74 -22.86 90.20 -93.29
C VAL A 74 -21.67 90.10 -94.24
N GLU A 75 -20.79 89.12 -94.05
CA GLU A 75 -19.69 88.83 -94.99
C GLU A 75 -20.20 88.45 -96.38
N ALA A 76 -21.19 87.57 -96.45
CA ALA A 76 -21.82 87.18 -97.71
C ALA A 76 -22.49 88.39 -98.41
N GLN A 77 -23.17 89.26 -97.65
CA GLN A 77 -23.76 90.49 -98.16
C GLN A 77 -22.69 91.47 -98.68
N GLY A 78 -21.57 91.61 -97.97
CA GLY A 78 -20.45 92.45 -98.38
C GLY A 78 -19.74 91.91 -99.63
N GLU A 79 -19.54 90.59 -99.73
CA GLU A 79 -19.02 89.96 -100.95
C GLU A 79 -19.98 90.09 -102.14
N GLN A 80 -21.29 89.99 -101.89
CA GLN A 80 -22.31 90.20 -102.92
C GLN A 80 -22.28 91.64 -103.42
N LEU A 81 -22.13 92.63 -102.54
CA LEU A 81 -21.95 94.05 -102.93
C LEU A 81 -20.68 94.29 -103.76
N ILE A 82 -19.60 93.52 -103.50
CA ILE A 82 -18.38 93.53 -104.32
C ILE A 82 -18.62 92.88 -105.70
N LYS A 83 -19.34 91.74 -105.74
CA LYS A 83 -19.64 90.99 -106.97
C LYS A 83 -20.62 91.73 -107.89
N GLU A 84 -21.64 92.39 -107.33
CA GLU A 84 -22.73 93.06 -108.06
C GLU A 84 -22.34 94.40 -108.72
N LYS A 85 -21.08 94.85 -108.58
CA LYS A 85 -20.54 96.11 -109.18
C LYS A 85 -21.52 97.30 -109.06
N HIS A 86 -21.55 97.90 -107.86
CA HIS A 86 -22.38 99.05 -107.48
C HIS A 86 -22.48 100.14 -108.56
N PHE A 87 -23.67 100.75 -108.65
CA PHE A 87 -24.10 101.73 -109.65
C PHE A 87 -23.22 102.99 -109.85
N MET A 88 -22.24 103.29 -108.98
CA MET A 88 -21.26 104.38 -109.24
C MET A 88 -20.26 104.07 -110.38
N SER A 89 -20.63 103.22 -111.35
CA SER A 89 -19.80 102.63 -112.39
C SER A 89 -19.38 103.57 -113.54
N GLU A 90 -19.93 104.79 -113.62
CA GLU A 90 -19.49 105.80 -114.61
C GLU A 90 -18.23 106.60 -114.19
N GLN A 91 -17.72 106.40 -112.97
CA GLN A 91 -16.43 106.97 -112.51
C GLN A 91 -15.54 105.88 -111.92
N VAL A 92 -14.65 105.30 -112.74
CA VAL A 92 -13.73 104.20 -112.37
C VAL A 92 -12.98 104.44 -111.04
N GLY A 93 -12.64 105.69 -110.71
CA GLY A 93 -11.97 106.05 -109.45
C GLY A 93 -12.80 105.89 -108.17
N LYS A 94 -14.13 106.03 -108.23
CA LYS A 94 -15.02 105.87 -107.05
C LYS A 94 -15.39 104.41 -106.77
N VAL A 95 -15.37 103.55 -107.79
CA VAL A 95 -15.60 102.10 -107.64
C VAL A 95 -14.51 101.45 -106.80
N LEU A 96 -13.25 101.83 -107.03
CA LEU A 96 -12.12 101.32 -106.25
C LEU A 96 -12.22 101.76 -104.77
N LEU A 97 -12.60 103.02 -104.51
CA LEU A 97 -12.82 103.54 -103.15
C LEU A 97 -13.97 102.82 -102.42
N LEU A 98 -15.06 102.48 -103.12
CA LEU A 98 -16.16 101.72 -102.53
C LEU A 98 -15.75 100.29 -102.18
N ILE A 99 -15.08 99.58 -103.10
CA ILE A 99 -14.59 98.21 -102.86
C ILE A 99 -13.57 98.21 -101.72
N LEU A 100 -12.68 99.21 -101.66
CA LEU A 100 -11.75 99.39 -100.55
C LEU A 100 -12.47 99.67 -99.23
N SER A 101 -13.52 100.49 -99.23
CA SER A 101 -14.37 100.77 -98.05
C SER A 101 -15.09 99.52 -97.53
N VAL A 102 -15.75 98.75 -98.42
CA VAL A 102 -16.40 97.48 -98.06
C VAL A 102 -15.38 96.46 -97.54
N ARG A 103 -14.21 96.34 -98.19
CA ARG A 103 -13.13 95.46 -97.72
C ARG A 103 -12.53 95.89 -96.38
N ALA A 104 -12.38 97.19 -96.15
CA ALA A 104 -11.88 97.71 -94.88
C ALA A 104 -12.85 97.40 -93.73
N GLN A 105 -14.15 97.60 -93.94
CA GLN A 105 -15.19 97.28 -92.96
C GLN A 105 -15.28 95.77 -92.68
N LEU A 106 -15.21 94.92 -93.72
CA LEU A 106 -15.14 93.46 -93.53
C LEU A 106 -13.85 93.03 -92.83
N GLY A 107 -12.72 93.69 -93.11
CA GLY A 107 -11.43 93.40 -92.46
C GLY A 107 -11.43 93.75 -90.97
N GLU A 108 -11.95 94.91 -90.62
CA GLU A 108 -12.13 95.35 -89.22
C GLU A 108 -13.07 94.40 -88.46
N LEU A 109 -14.17 93.99 -89.10
CA LEU A 109 -15.13 93.05 -88.54
C LEU A 109 -14.53 91.66 -88.32
N ARG A 110 -13.79 91.11 -89.30
CA ARG A 110 -13.06 89.83 -89.17
C ARG A 110 -12.02 89.89 -88.07
N SER A 111 -11.19 90.94 -88.06
CA SER A 111 -10.14 91.12 -87.04
C SER A 111 -10.73 91.22 -85.64
N GLY A 112 -11.79 92.02 -85.45
CA GLY A 112 -12.45 92.16 -84.15
C GLY A 112 -13.14 90.88 -83.69
N TRP A 113 -13.73 90.11 -84.62
CA TRP A 113 -14.34 88.81 -84.31
C TRP A 113 -13.30 87.75 -83.94
N ASP A 114 -12.20 87.65 -84.69
CA ASP A 114 -11.11 86.74 -84.41
C ASP A 114 -10.44 87.06 -83.08
N GLU A 115 -10.25 88.35 -82.77
CA GLU A 115 -9.76 88.79 -81.45
C GLU A 115 -10.74 88.41 -80.34
N LEU A 116 -12.04 88.68 -80.50
CA LEU A 116 -13.08 88.31 -79.55
C LEU A 116 -13.10 86.80 -79.28
N ARG A 117 -13.03 85.99 -80.35
CA ARG A 117 -13.00 84.53 -80.27
C ARG A 117 -11.76 84.04 -79.53
N THR A 118 -10.59 84.60 -79.86
CA THR A 118 -9.32 84.24 -79.23
C THR A 118 -9.32 84.60 -77.75
N LYS A 119 -9.78 85.80 -77.40
CA LYS A 119 -9.86 86.26 -76.00
C LYS A 119 -10.90 85.50 -75.20
N SER A 120 -12.06 85.22 -75.77
CA SER A 120 -13.10 84.42 -75.10
C SER A 120 -12.63 82.99 -74.84
N ALA A 121 -12.01 82.35 -75.84
CA ALA A 121 -11.43 81.01 -75.70
C ALA A 121 -10.34 80.96 -74.62
N LEU A 122 -9.44 81.96 -74.60
CA LEU A 122 -8.42 82.08 -73.56
C LEU A 122 -9.05 82.27 -72.18
N LYS A 123 -10.08 83.11 -72.04
CA LYS A 123 -10.80 83.29 -70.77
C LYS A 123 -11.52 82.03 -70.31
N THR A 124 -12.11 81.25 -71.22
CA THR A 124 -12.71 79.94 -70.92
C THR A 124 -11.67 78.97 -70.40
N GLN A 125 -10.51 78.89 -71.06
CA GLN A 125 -9.39 78.07 -70.60
C GLN A 125 -8.93 78.49 -69.20
N ARG A 126 -8.66 79.79 -68.97
CA ARG A 126 -8.22 80.31 -67.67
C ARG A 126 -9.24 80.09 -66.54
N LEU A 127 -10.54 80.24 -66.83
CA LEU A 127 -11.60 79.95 -65.87
C LEU A 127 -11.69 78.47 -65.51
N ARG A 128 -11.49 77.57 -66.48
CA ARG A 128 -11.43 76.11 -66.23
C ARG A 128 -10.22 75.76 -65.37
N GLU A 129 -9.03 76.24 -65.73
CA GLU A 129 -7.79 76.04 -64.98
C GLU A 129 -7.92 76.54 -63.53
N ALA A 130 -8.45 77.75 -63.32
CA ALA A 130 -8.68 78.31 -61.98
C ALA A 130 -9.70 77.50 -61.16
N TYR A 131 -10.79 77.04 -61.79
CA TYR A 131 -11.80 76.22 -61.14
C TYR A 131 -11.28 74.84 -60.73
N GLU A 132 -10.52 74.18 -61.61
CA GLU A 132 -9.89 72.89 -61.36
C GLU A 132 -8.84 73.01 -60.24
N ALA A 133 -7.99 74.04 -60.28
CA ALA A 133 -7.00 74.33 -59.25
C ALA A 133 -7.65 74.58 -57.87
N HIS A 134 -8.70 75.39 -57.82
CA HIS A 134 -9.41 75.67 -56.56
C HIS A 134 -10.11 74.41 -56.02
N THR A 135 -10.68 73.60 -56.91
CA THR A 135 -11.33 72.33 -56.52
C THR A 135 -10.30 71.34 -55.97
N LEU A 136 -9.11 71.27 -56.57
CA LEU A 136 -8.02 70.43 -56.07
C LEU A 136 -7.49 70.92 -54.73
N GLN A 137 -7.28 72.24 -54.57
CA GLN A 137 -6.83 72.85 -53.31
C GLN A 137 -7.75 72.47 -52.14
N ARG A 138 -9.08 72.53 -52.33
CA ARG A 138 -10.03 72.09 -51.30
C ARG A 138 -9.88 70.61 -50.94
N LYS A 139 -9.63 69.75 -51.94
CA LYS A 139 -9.39 68.32 -51.70
C LYS A 139 -8.09 68.06 -50.95
N VAL A 140 -7.05 68.86 -51.18
CA VAL A 140 -5.80 68.83 -50.41
C VAL A 140 -6.07 69.18 -48.94
N GLU A 141 -6.76 70.29 -48.68
CA GLU A 141 -7.12 70.71 -47.31
C GLU A 141 -7.99 69.66 -46.57
N ASP A 142 -8.94 69.03 -47.28
CA ASP A 142 -9.77 67.97 -46.72
C ASP A 142 -8.93 66.70 -46.38
N MET A 143 -7.91 66.40 -47.20
CA MET A 143 -6.97 65.30 -46.92
C MET A 143 -6.01 65.63 -45.76
N GLU A 144 -5.52 66.86 -45.66
CA GLU A 144 -4.68 67.31 -44.55
C GLU A 144 -5.42 67.20 -43.21
N LYS A 145 -6.66 67.69 -43.12
CA LYS A 145 -7.49 67.57 -41.90
C LYS A 145 -7.74 66.11 -41.53
N TRP A 146 -7.89 65.24 -42.53
CA TRP A 146 -8.01 63.82 -42.27
C TRP A 146 -6.70 63.22 -41.75
N LEU A 147 -5.55 63.56 -42.35
CA LEU A 147 -4.24 63.14 -41.87
C LEU A 147 -4.01 63.58 -40.43
N ASP A 148 -4.36 64.82 -40.07
CA ASP A 148 -4.24 65.32 -38.69
C ASP A 148 -5.01 64.46 -37.69
N ARG A 149 -6.24 64.03 -38.05
CA ARG A 149 -7.03 63.12 -37.21
C ARG A 149 -6.36 61.75 -37.07
N ILE A 150 -5.94 61.15 -38.18
CA ILE A 150 -5.33 59.81 -38.18
C ILE A 150 -4.02 59.81 -37.38
N GLU A 151 -3.16 60.80 -37.62
CA GLU A 151 -1.90 60.96 -36.88
C GLU A 151 -2.17 61.15 -35.38
N GLY A 152 -3.20 61.90 -35.00
CA GLY A 152 -3.63 62.04 -33.60
C GLY A 152 -4.12 60.72 -32.97
N GLU A 153 -4.91 59.92 -33.70
CA GLU A 153 -5.37 58.60 -33.22
C GLU A 153 -4.22 57.58 -33.12
N LEU A 154 -3.24 57.64 -34.02
CA LEU A 154 -2.05 56.77 -33.99
C LEU A 154 -1.04 57.18 -32.91
N ALA A 155 -0.96 58.48 -32.59
CA ALA A 155 -0.09 59.01 -31.53
C ALA A 155 -0.57 58.71 -30.10
N THR A 156 -1.76 58.12 -29.94
CA THR A 156 -2.28 57.76 -28.63
C THR A 156 -1.41 56.68 -27.96
N GLU A 157 -1.07 56.86 -26.68
CA GLU A 157 -0.32 55.88 -25.86
C GLU A 157 -1.24 55.01 -24.97
N ASP A 158 -2.54 54.97 -25.28
CA ASP A 158 -3.47 54.05 -24.62
C ASP A 158 -3.27 52.63 -25.16
N HIS A 159 -2.89 51.73 -24.25
CA HIS A 159 -2.62 50.31 -24.49
C HIS A 159 -3.70 49.41 -23.88
N GLY A 160 -4.73 49.97 -23.23
CA GLY A 160 -5.73 49.21 -22.48
C GLY A 160 -5.30 48.90 -21.05
N ARG A 161 -6.21 48.27 -20.30
CA ARG A 161 -6.04 47.95 -18.86
C ARG A 161 -6.29 46.48 -18.52
N ASP A 162 -6.81 45.72 -19.47
CA ASP A 162 -7.17 44.31 -19.38
C ASP A 162 -7.27 43.71 -20.80
N LEU A 163 -7.40 42.39 -20.90
CA LEU A 163 -7.44 41.68 -22.19
C LEU A 163 -8.54 42.22 -23.12
N ILE A 164 -9.73 42.48 -22.57
CA ILE A 164 -10.91 42.94 -23.34
C ILE A 164 -10.68 44.33 -23.94
N SER A 165 -10.11 45.25 -23.16
CA SER A 165 -9.81 46.61 -23.60
C SER A 165 -8.70 46.63 -24.65
N VAL A 166 -7.67 45.77 -24.53
CA VAL A 166 -6.63 45.64 -25.57
C VAL A 166 -7.22 45.07 -26.87
N GLU A 167 -8.04 44.00 -26.79
CA GLU A 167 -8.73 43.44 -27.96
C GLU A 167 -9.61 44.49 -28.66
N HIS A 168 -10.28 45.34 -27.89
CA HIS A 168 -11.07 46.45 -28.43
C HIS A 168 -10.19 47.48 -29.16
N LEU A 169 -9.05 47.87 -28.58
CA LEU A 169 -8.10 48.80 -29.20
C LEU A 169 -7.45 48.21 -30.47
N MET A 170 -7.16 46.91 -30.49
CA MET A 170 -6.67 46.22 -31.69
C MET A 170 -7.71 46.26 -32.82
N LYS A 171 -8.98 45.95 -32.52
CA LYS A 171 -10.09 46.07 -33.49
C LYS A 171 -10.24 47.50 -34.01
N LYS A 172 -10.09 48.50 -33.13
CA LYS A 172 -10.10 49.91 -33.51
C LYS A 172 -8.93 50.25 -34.45
N LEU A 173 -7.72 49.76 -34.17
CA LEU A 173 -6.56 49.96 -35.04
C LEU A 173 -6.73 49.29 -36.40
N ASP A 174 -7.30 48.09 -36.47
CA ASP A 174 -7.57 47.41 -37.74
C ASP A 174 -8.61 48.14 -38.58
N ALA A 175 -9.64 48.72 -37.94
CA ALA A 175 -10.58 49.60 -38.62
C ALA A 175 -9.91 50.88 -39.14
N LEU A 176 -9.01 51.47 -38.36
CA LEU A 176 -8.23 52.65 -38.76
C LEU A 176 -7.29 52.34 -39.94
N ASP A 177 -6.58 51.21 -39.89
CA ASP A 177 -5.69 50.73 -40.96
C ASP A 177 -6.46 50.38 -42.25
N ALA A 178 -7.69 49.85 -42.12
CA ALA A 178 -8.59 49.69 -43.26
C ALA A 178 -9.01 51.05 -43.85
N GLU A 179 -9.30 52.06 -43.01
CA GLU A 179 -9.63 53.42 -43.47
C GLU A 179 -8.44 54.06 -44.22
N ILE A 180 -7.23 53.93 -43.69
CA ILE A 180 -5.99 54.46 -44.31
C ILE A 180 -5.79 53.81 -45.68
N ARG A 181 -5.86 52.47 -45.77
CA ARG A 181 -5.72 51.74 -47.05
C ARG A 181 -6.79 52.12 -48.06
N GLY A 182 -8.03 52.34 -47.61
CA GLY A 182 -9.14 52.76 -48.47
C GLY A 182 -8.97 54.12 -49.15
N ARG A 183 -8.00 54.94 -48.71
CA ARG A 183 -7.70 56.26 -49.30
C ARG A 183 -6.52 56.27 -50.28
N ALA A 184 -5.87 55.13 -50.53
CA ALA A 184 -4.71 55.05 -51.41
C ALA A 184 -4.98 55.64 -52.81
N ASP A 185 -6.09 55.22 -53.44
CA ASP A 185 -6.48 55.71 -54.77
C ASP A 185 -6.77 57.21 -54.76
N ALA A 186 -7.42 57.71 -53.70
CA ALA A 186 -7.73 59.13 -53.58
C ALA A 186 -6.48 60.01 -53.42
N VAL A 187 -5.45 59.52 -52.73
CA VAL A 187 -4.14 60.19 -52.61
C VAL A 187 -3.39 60.16 -53.95
N ASN A 188 -3.41 59.02 -54.65
CA ASN A 188 -2.80 58.88 -55.98
C ASN A 188 -3.46 59.79 -57.01
N ASP A 189 -4.80 59.82 -57.06
CA ASP A 189 -5.60 60.68 -57.93
C ASP A 189 -5.33 62.17 -57.66
N LEU A 190 -5.20 62.55 -56.38
CA LEU A 190 -4.89 63.91 -55.97
C LEU A 190 -3.51 64.33 -56.48
N MET A 191 -2.50 63.45 -56.36
CA MET A 191 -1.15 63.71 -56.87
C MET A 191 -1.10 63.77 -58.40
N GLN A 192 -1.83 62.87 -59.09
CA GLN A 192 -1.92 62.89 -60.54
C GLN A 192 -2.53 64.20 -61.04
N LYS A 193 -3.65 64.64 -60.44
CA LYS A 193 -4.31 65.90 -60.81
C LYS A 193 -3.44 67.12 -60.50
N ALA A 194 -2.66 67.10 -59.42
CA ALA A 194 -1.71 68.16 -59.11
C ALA A 194 -0.63 68.29 -60.21
N ARG A 195 -0.11 67.16 -60.70
CA ARG A 195 0.84 67.11 -61.83
C ARG A 195 0.22 67.61 -63.13
N GLU A 196 -1.03 67.23 -63.42
CA GLU A 196 -1.76 67.71 -64.60
C GLU A 196 -1.97 69.23 -64.56
N ILE A 197 -2.35 69.80 -63.41
CA ILE A 197 -2.49 71.26 -63.27
C ILE A 197 -1.15 71.98 -63.36
N LYS A 198 -0.06 71.33 -62.94
CA LYS A 198 1.30 71.87 -63.08
C LYS A 198 1.74 72.01 -64.54
N THR A 199 1.41 71.05 -65.40
CA THR A 199 1.77 71.14 -66.83
C THR A 199 1.00 72.24 -67.56
N LEU A 200 -0.20 72.61 -67.08
CA LEU A 200 -1.04 73.68 -67.63
C LEU A 200 -0.56 75.11 -67.28
N GLY A 201 0.35 75.28 -66.30
CA GLY A 201 1.05 76.54 -66.08
C GLY A 201 0.22 77.66 -65.41
N SER A 202 -0.38 77.38 -64.24
CA SER A 202 -1.05 78.36 -63.38
C SER A 202 -0.12 78.96 -62.30
N PRO A 203 -0.24 80.24 -61.90
CA PRO A 203 0.59 80.87 -60.87
C PRO A 203 0.56 80.16 -59.50
N THR A 204 -0.53 79.47 -59.17
CA THR A 204 -0.72 78.74 -57.90
C THR A 204 -0.39 77.24 -58.01
N SER A 205 -0.02 76.75 -59.20
CA SER A 205 0.21 75.33 -59.45
C SER A 205 1.37 74.74 -58.64
N ASP A 206 2.42 75.51 -58.39
CA ASP A 206 3.57 75.09 -57.57
C ASP A 206 3.18 74.86 -56.11
N ALA A 207 2.39 75.77 -55.53
CA ALA A 207 1.93 75.65 -54.16
C ALA A 207 1.01 74.43 -53.98
N ILE A 208 0.09 74.20 -54.92
CA ILE A 208 -0.84 73.06 -54.89
C ILE A 208 -0.06 71.74 -55.07
N LEU A 209 0.93 71.70 -55.96
CA LEU A 209 1.77 70.52 -56.13
C LEU A 209 2.59 70.23 -54.87
N GLY A 210 3.21 71.24 -54.27
CA GLY A 210 3.97 71.07 -53.02
C GLY A 210 3.08 70.56 -51.87
N ALA A 211 1.86 71.09 -51.74
CA ALA A 211 0.92 70.61 -50.73
C ALA A 211 0.44 69.16 -51.02
N ALA A 212 0.21 68.81 -52.29
CA ALA A 212 -0.09 67.43 -52.69
C ALA A 212 1.08 66.47 -52.39
N GLU A 213 2.33 66.87 -52.67
CA GLU A 213 3.53 66.11 -52.33
C GLU A 213 3.65 65.91 -50.81
N GLN A 214 3.35 66.94 -50.02
CA GLN A 214 3.33 66.84 -48.56
C GLN A 214 2.26 65.86 -48.06
N VAL A 215 1.04 65.88 -48.63
CA VAL A 215 -0.02 64.91 -48.32
C VAL A 215 0.44 63.48 -48.63
N VAL A 216 1.05 63.26 -49.79
CA VAL A 216 1.59 61.94 -50.19
C VAL A 216 2.69 61.47 -49.24
N ALA A 217 3.61 62.37 -48.87
CA ALA A 217 4.70 62.06 -47.95
C ALA A 217 4.16 61.68 -46.56
N ARG A 218 3.24 62.48 -46.00
CA ARG A 218 2.57 62.19 -44.72
C ARG A 218 1.81 60.86 -44.78
N TYR A 219 1.00 60.64 -45.82
CA TYR A 219 0.27 59.39 -46.02
C TYR A 219 1.20 58.18 -46.05
N SER A 220 2.31 58.27 -46.80
CA SER A 220 3.30 57.18 -46.88
C SER A 220 3.98 56.93 -45.54
N SER A 221 4.18 57.98 -44.73
CA SER A 221 4.79 57.85 -43.40
C SER A 221 3.86 57.21 -42.36
N LEU A 222 2.54 57.14 -42.59
CA LEU A 222 1.58 56.54 -41.65
C LEU A 222 1.81 55.05 -41.41
N ASN A 223 2.47 54.34 -42.34
CA ASN A 223 2.73 52.91 -42.19
C ASN A 223 3.55 52.61 -40.94
N GLU A 224 4.54 53.45 -40.63
CA GLU A 224 5.43 53.23 -39.48
C GLU A 224 4.70 53.39 -38.13
N PRO A 225 3.95 54.49 -37.85
CA PRO A 225 3.13 54.60 -36.64
C PRO A 225 2.06 53.51 -36.51
N VAL A 226 1.44 53.06 -37.61
CA VAL A 226 0.48 51.94 -37.58
C VAL A 226 1.16 50.65 -37.13
N LEU A 227 2.36 50.35 -37.65
CA LEU A 227 3.13 49.17 -37.25
C LEU A 227 3.56 49.25 -35.79
N ILE A 228 4.14 50.38 -35.35
CA ILE A 228 4.55 50.59 -33.96
C ILE A 228 3.36 50.41 -33.01
N ARG A 229 2.21 51.05 -33.30
CA ARG A 229 1.03 50.93 -32.45
C ARG A 229 0.48 49.50 -32.43
N ARG A 230 0.56 48.77 -33.55
CA ARG A 230 0.16 47.37 -33.63
C ARG A 230 1.07 46.46 -32.80
N GLU A 231 2.37 46.69 -32.81
CA GLU A 231 3.34 45.95 -31.98
C GLU A 231 3.09 46.22 -30.50
N ASN A 232 2.95 47.49 -30.10
CA ASN A 232 2.66 47.86 -28.72
C ASN A 232 1.35 47.24 -28.19
N LEU A 233 0.29 47.20 -29.00
CA LEU A 233 -0.96 46.55 -28.61
C LEU A 233 -0.86 45.03 -28.56
N ARG A 234 -0.03 44.40 -29.41
CA ARG A 234 0.25 42.96 -29.33
C ARG A 234 1.03 42.60 -28.07
N ASP A 235 2.01 43.42 -27.71
CA ASP A 235 2.77 43.25 -26.47
C ASP A 235 1.85 43.41 -25.25
N ALA A 236 1.01 44.44 -25.22
CA ALA A 236 0.00 44.61 -24.17
C ALA A 236 -0.98 43.43 -24.10
N HIS A 237 -1.42 42.89 -25.24
CA HIS A 237 -2.29 41.72 -25.30
C HIS A 237 -1.59 40.49 -24.70
N ALA A 238 -0.34 40.22 -25.11
CA ALA A 238 0.46 39.11 -24.60
C ALA A 238 0.67 39.20 -23.08
N LEU A 239 0.87 40.42 -22.56
CA LEU A 239 0.96 40.67 -21.12
C LEU A 239 -0.33 40.26 -20.40
N TYR A 240 -1.49 40.75 -20.83
CA TYR A 240 -2.75 40.48 -20.12
C TYR A 240 -3.21 39.02 -20.25
N GLU A 241 -2.94 38.37 -21.38
CA GLU A 241 -3.14 36.93 -21.53
C GLU A 241 -2.26 36.15 -20.54
N TRP A 242 -0.99 36.52 -20.41
CA TRP A 242 -0.08 35.89 -19.46
C TRP A 242 -0.46 36.15 -17.99
N ILE A 243 -0.88 37.38 -17.66
CA ILE A 243 -1.37 37.72 -16.31
C ILE A 243 -2.59 36.86 -15.97
N ALA A 244 -3.56 36.73 -16.86
CA ALA A 244 -4.75 35.92 -16.62
C ALA A 244 -4.40 34.45 -16.31
N CYS A 245 -3.47 33.85 -17.07
CA CYS A 245 -2.98 32.51 -16.79
C CYS A 245 -2.26 32.42 -15.43
N ALA A 246 -1.45 33.41 -15.07
CA ALA A 246 -0.75 33.43 -13.79
C ALA A 246 -1.73 33.59 -12.59
N GLU A 247 -2.75 34.44 -12.74
CA GLU A 247 -3.78 34.66 -11.71
C GLU A 247 -4.63 33.41 -11.46
N GLU A 248 -5.00 32.66 -12.52
CA GLU A 248 -5.72 31.38 -12.39
C GLU A 248 -4.93 30.36 -11.55
N GLU A 249 -3.63 30.21 -11.81
CA GLU A 249 -2.79 29.30 -11.03
C GLU A 249 -2.55 29.81 -9.60
N LEU A 250 -2.43 31.13 -9.39
CA LEU A 250 -2.32 31.72 -8.06
C LEU A 250 -3.59 31.49 -7.21
N GLU A 251 -4.77 31.65 -7.80
CA GLU A 251 -6.06 31.38 -7.14
C GLU A 251 -6.16 29.89 -6.77
N TRP A 252 -5.84 28.99 -7.70
CA TRP A 252 -5.82 27.56 -7.42
C TRP A 252 -4.84 27.19 -6.29
N LEU A 253 -3.62 27.76 -6.30
CA LEU A 253 -2.64 27.55 -5.23
C LEU A 253 -3.16 28.05 -3.87
N ALA A 254 -3.81 29.21 -3.85
CA ALA A 254 -4.41 29.78 -2.64
C ALA A 254 -5.53 28.90 -2.09
N ASP A 255 -6.38 28.35 -2.95
CA ASP A 255 -7.48 27.45 -2.58
C ASP A 255 -7.01 26.11 -2.01
N LYS A 256 -5.92 25.56 -2.55
CA LYS A 256 -5.36 24.28 -2.10
C LYS A 256 -4.44 24.38 -0.89
N LEU A 257 -3.88 25.55 -0.62
CA LEU A 257 -2.95 25.76 0.49
C LEU A 257 -3.53 25.39 1.87
N PRO A 258 -4.81 25.71 2.22
CA PRO A 258 -5.42 25.26 3.47
C PRO A 258 -5.45 23.74 3.63
N LEU A 259 -5.67 22.99 2.55
CA LEU A 259 -5.68 21.53 2.57
C LEU A 259 -4.29 20.98 2.89
N ALA A 260 -3.24 21.57 2.31
CA ALA A 260 -1.85 21.22 2.60
C ALA A 260 -1.42 21.62 4.02
N ARG A 261 -1.99 22.71 4.58
CA ARG A 261 -1.68 23.20 5.94
C ARG A 261 -2.48 22.56 7.06
N SER A 262 -3.50 21.76 6.73
CA SER A 262 -4.35 21.11 7.73
C SER A 262 -3.51 20.34 8.76
N GLN A 263 -3.95 20.37 10.02
CA GLN A 263 -3.31 19.67 11.12
C GLN A 263 -4.01 18.34 11.44
N GLU A 264 -5.16 18.06 10.81
CA GLU A 264 -5.96 16.87 11.06
C GLU A 264 -5.24 15.62 10.55
N CYS A 265 -5.08 14.64 11.43
CA CYS A 265 -4.41 13.36 11.14
C CYS A 265 -5.30 12.12 11.34
N GLY A 266 -6.53 12.30 11.82
CA GLY A 266 -7.44 11.20 12.17
C GLY A 266 -7.20 10.68 13.59
N ASP A 267 -8.20 9.99 14.14
CA ASP A 267 -8.23 9.40 15.48
C ASP A 267 -8.08 7.86 15.48
N SER A 268 -8.07 7.26 14.29
CA SER A 268 -7.99 5.82 14.06
C SER A 268 -7.11 5.52 12.85
N LEU A 269 -6.60 4.29 12.77
CA LEU A 269 -5.78 3.84 11.63
C LEU A 269 -6.50 4.07 10.29
N ASN A 270 -7.78 3.70 10.20
CA ASN A 270 -8.57 3.87 8.97
C ASN A 270 -8.78 5.35 8.61
N ALA A 271 -9.02 6.21 9.61
CA ALA A 271 -9.17 7.65 9.38
C ALA A 271 -7.85 8.27 8.90
N ALA A 272 -6.73 7.93 9.54
CA ALA A 272 -5.40 8.40 9.16
C ALA A 272 -5.00 7.96 7.74
N GLN A 273 -5.20 6.67 7.40
CA GLN A 273 -4.95 6.15 6.05
C GLN A 273 -5.85 6.81 4.99
N SER A 274 -7.11 7.06 5.32
CA SER A 274 -8.04 7.76 4.41
C SER A 274 -7.59 9.20 4.15
N LEU A 275 -7.13 9.92 5.18
CA LEU A 275 -6.56 11.26 5.03
C LEU A 275 -5.24 11.25 4.26
N GLN A 276 -4.37 10.26 4.49
CA GLN A 276 -3.14 10.05 3.74
C GLN A 276 -3.43 9.84 2.25
N LYS A 277 -4.43 9.02 1.90
CA LYS A 277 -4.83 8.79 0.50
C LYS A 277 -5.38 10.06 -0.14
N LYS A 278 -6.20 10.84 0.58
CA LYS A 278 -6.68 12.15 0.11
C LYS A 278 -5.53 13.14 -0.11
N HIS A 279 -4.55 13.17 0.80
CA HIS A 279 -3.36 14.02 0.68
C HIS A 279 -2.47 13.61 -0.50
N ALA A 280 -2.26 12.31 -0.72
CA ALA A 280 -1.53 11.82 -1.89
C ALA A 280 -2.22 12.22 -3.22
N ALA A 281 -3.56 12.28 -3.24
CA ALA A 281 -4.29 12.79 -4.40
C ALA A 281 -4.05 14.29 -4.64
N LEU A 282 -4.01 15.10 -3.58
CA LEU A 282 -3.65 16.52 -3.65
C LEU A 282 -2.22 16.71 -4.20
N GLU A 283 -1.26 15.92 -3.73
CA GLU A 283 0.14 16.00 -4.19
C GLU A 283 0.28 15.62 -5.67
N LYS A 284 -0.49 14.63 -6.13
CA LYS A 284 -0.56 14.29 -7.55
C LYS A 284 -1.19 15.40 -8.38
N GLU A 285 -2.24 16.05 -7.87
CA GLU A 285 -2.84 17.24 -8.51
C GLU A 285 -1.78 18.35 -8.64
N LEU A 286 -1.04 18.64 -7.57
CA LEU A 286 0.05 19.61 -7.56
C LEU A 286 1.17 19.30 -8.55
N GLU A 287 1.60 18.04 -8.65
CA GLU A 287 2.62 17.60 -9.61
C GLU A 287 2.15 17.79 -11.06
N SER A 288 0.88 17.50 -11.35
CA SER A 288 0.31 17.68 -12.69
C SER A 288 0.25 19.14 -13.15
N ARG A 289 -0.02 20.08 -12.23
CA ARG A 289 -0.05 21.52 -12.53
C ARG A 289 1.32 22.19 -12.52
N GLN A 290 2.32 21.58 -11.90
CA GLN A 290 3.68 22.13 -11.84
C GLN A 290 4.25 22.43 -13.24
N ALA A 291 3.98 21.57 -14.23
CA ALA A 291 4.44 21.78 -15.60
C ALA A 291 3.83 23.04 -16.23
N GLY A 292 2.55 23.32 -15.98
CA GLY A 292 1.86 24.53 -16.44
C GLY A 292 2.43 25.80 -15.82
N ILE A 293 2.68 25.78 -14.50
CA ILE A 293 3.33 26.89 -13.79
C ILE A 293 4.73 27.18 -14.36
N GLN A 294 5.53 26.14 -14.63
CA GLN A 294 6.86 26.31 -15.25
C GLN A 294 6.78 26.90 -16.67
N GLU A 295 5.74 26.56 -17.43
CA GLU A 295 5.51 27.16 -18.75
C GLU A 295 5.18 28.65 -18.64
N ILE A 296 4.33 29.03 -17.67
CA ILE A 296 4.00 30.44 -17.38
C ILE A 296 5.28 31.20 -16.97
N GLU A 297 6.09 30.67 -16.07
CA GLU A 297 7.38 31.26 -15.67
C GLU A 297 8.33 31.42 -16.87
N SER A 298 8.41 30.41 -17.74
CA SER A 298 9.26 30.45 -18.94
C SER A 298 8.81 31.53 -19.93
N LYS A 299 7.50 31.65 -20.17
CA LYS A 299 6.90 32.69 -21.01
C LYS A 299 7.16 34.08 -20.44
N GLY A 300 6.93 34.30 -19.15
CA GLY A 300 7.19 35.59 -18.51
C GLY A 300 8.67 35.98 -18.56
N ASN A 301 9.57 35.03 -18.29
CA ASN A 301 11.01 35.24 -18.44
C ASN A 301 11.43 35.54 -19.89
N ALA A 302 10.77 34.96 -20.89
CA ALA A 302 11.01 35.30 -22.29
C ALA A 302 10.60 36.75 -22.61
N MET A 303 9.46 37.22 -22.07
CA MET A 303 9.03 38.63 -22.20
C MET A 303 10.02 39.58 -21.54
N ILE A 304 10.54 39.24 -20.36
CA ILE A 304 11.57 40.03 -19.67
C ILE A 304 12.85 40.12 -20.52
N ARG A 305 13.32 38.99 -21.09
CA ARG A 305 14.49 38.98 -22.00
C ARG A 305 14.27 39.80 -23.27
N ALA A 306 13.04 39.85 -23.77
CA ALA A 306 12.63 40.69 -24.89
C ALA A 306 12.50 42.18 -24.52
N LYS A 307 12.80 42.56 -23.25
CA LYS A 307 12.68 43.93 -22.73
C LYS A 307 11.26 44.49 -22.84
N HIS A 308 10.27 43.64 -22.60
CA HIS A 308 8.86 44.03 -22.56
C HIS A 308 8.64 45.21 -21.59
N PHE A 309 7.80 46.17 -21.96
CA PHE A 309 7.60 47.42 -21.19
C PHE A 309 7.15 47.18 -19.74
N ALA A 310 6.39 46.11 -19.50
CA ALA A 310 5.92 45.69 -18.18
C ALA A 310 6.84 44.68 -17.46
N ALA A 311 8.11 44.57 -17.85
CA ALA A 311 9.05 43.62 -17.23
C ALA A 311 9.07 43.63 -15.68
N PRO A 312 9.02 44.78 -14.97
CA PRO A 312 8.98 44.79 -13.50
C PRO A 312 7.71 44.15 -12.91
N GLN A 313 6.57 44.28 -13.60
CA GLN A 313 5.32 43.65 -13.18
C GLN A 313 5.38 42.14 -13.40
N ILE A 314 5.90 41.71 -14.55
CA ILE A 314 6.07 40.30 -14.90
C ILE A 314 6.99 39.61 -13.87
N GLU A 315 8.13 40.23 -13.56
CA GLU A 315 9.09 39.72 -12.56
C GLU A 315 8.43 39.54 -11.18
N LYS A 316 7.70 40.55 -10.71
CA LYS A 316 6.95 40.46 -9.43
C LYS A 316 5.92 39.34 -9.42
N THR A 317 5.20 39.14 -10.53
CA THR A 317 4.18 38.09 -10.63
C THR A 317 4.83 36.71 -10.67
N ILE A 318 5.96 36.55 -11.38
CA ILE A 318 6.76 35.31 -11.34
C ILE A 318 7.21 35.02 -9.90
N ASP A 319 7.80 35.99 -9.21
CA ASP A 319 8.26 35.81 -7.82
C ASP A 319 7.12 35.38 -6.89
N THR A 320 5.93 35.97 -7.08
CA THR A 320 4.73 35.62 -6.29
C THR A 320 4.28 34.19 -6.57
N LEU A 321 4.24 33.78 -7.84
CA LEU A 321 3.87 32.43 -8.28
C LEU A 321 4.86 31.39 -7.77
N THR A 322 6.17 31.63 -7.93
CA THR A 322 7.23 30.76 -7.43
C THR A 322 7.15 30.63 -5.90
N SER A 323 6.95 31.73 -5.18
CA SER A 323 6.82 31.73 -3.71
C SER A 323 5.58 30.95 -3.23
N ALA A 324 4.44 31.12 -3.92
CA ALA A 324 3.21 30.38 -3.60
C ALA A 324 3.38 28.87 -3.84
N LEU A 325 4.02 28.48 -4.96
CA LEU A 325 4.32 27.09 -5.28
C LEU A 325 5.25 26.45 -4.25
N LEU A 326 6.31 27.15 -3.83
CA LEU A 326 7.21 26.66 -2.79
C LEU A 326 6.48 26.49 -1.46
N SER A 327 5.69 27.48 -1.04
CA SER A 327 4.92 27.43 0.21
C SER A 327 3.95 26.24 0.27
N ILE A 328 3.22 25.94 -0.82
CA ILE A 328 2.31 24.78 -0.82
C ILE A 328 3.08 23.45 -0.86
N LYS A 329 4.22 23.37 -1.56
CA LYS A 329 5.06 22.16 -1.60
C LYS A 329 5.66 21.86 -0.23
N ASP A 330 6.15 22.88 0.47
CA ASP A 330 6.67 22.73 1.83
C ASP A 330 5.57 22.30 2.81
N ALA A 331 4.40 22.96 2.75
CA ALA A 331 3.25 22.60 3.57
C ALA A 331 2.80 21.14 3.30
N ALA A 332 2.74 20.74 2.03
CA ALA A 332 2.34 19.40 1.63
C ALA A 332 3.34 18.34 2.11
N SER A 333 4.65 18.62 2.01
CA SER A 333 5.71 17.74 2.52
C SER A 333 5.62 17.55 4.04
N VAL A 334 5.46 18.64 4.79
CA VAL A 334 5.27 18.59 6.25
C VAL A 334 4.03 17.81 6.64
N ARG A 335 2.91 18.02 5.94
CA ARG A 335 1.66 17.28 6.20
C ARG A 335 1.78 15.80 5.85
N ARG A 336 2.46 15.45 4.75
CA ARG A 336 2.76 14.04 4.39
C ARG A 336 3.52 13.33 5.50
N ALA A 337 4.60 13.95 6.01
CA ALA A 337 5.38 13.39 7.10
C ALA A 337 4.54 13.20 8.37
N ARG A 338 3.71 14.19 8.73
CA ARG A 338 2.82 14.09 9.89
C ARG A 338 1.76 12.99 9.74
N LEU A 339 1.12 12.87 8.58
CA LEU A 339 0.15 11.81 8.31
C LEU A 339 0.81 10.43 8.34
N GLN A 340 2.02 10.29 7.82
CA GLN A 340 2.79 9.06 7.91
C GLN A 340 3.08 8.69 9.37
N GLN A 341 3.57 9.63 10.17
CA GLN A 341 3.80 9.40 11.61
C GLN A 341 2.53 8.96 12.34
N ALA A 342 1.39 9.58 12.04
CA ALA A 342 0.10 9.19 12.63
C ALA A 342 -0.31 7.77 12.23
N VAL A 343 -0.18 7.40 10.95
CA VAL A 343 -0.46 6.04 10.46
C VAL A 343 0.45 5.02 11.17
N ASP A 344 1.75 5.29 11.25
CA ASP A 344 2.72 4.38 11.86
C ASP A 344 2.44 4.15 13.35
N SER A 345 2.11 5.24 14.06
CA SER A 345 1.68 5.22 15.47
C SER A 345 0.40 4.41 15.67
N HIS A 346 -0.66 4.69 14.91
CA HIS A 346 -1.93 3.98 15.05
C HIS A 346 -1.78 2.49 14.74
N GLN A 347 -1.03 2.15 13.70
CA GLN A 347 -0.80 0.75 13.33
C GLN A 347 0.01 0.02 14.42
N TYR A 348 1.03 0.65 15.02
CA TYR A 348 1.70 0.08 16.19
C TYR A 348 0.73 -0.20 17.33
N TYR A 349 -0.14 0.76 17.68
CA TYR A 349 -1.12 0.57 18.75
C TYR A 349 -2.11 -0.56 18.49
N THR A 350 -2.55 -0.72 17.23
CA THR A 350 -3.42 -1.84 16.83
C THR A 350 -2.69 -3.17 16.99
N GLU A 351 -1.48 -3.31 16.43
CA GLU A 351 -0.71 -4.57 16.49
C GLU A 351 -0.33 -4.93 17.93
N VAL A 352 0.07 -3.96 18.76
CA VAL A 352 0.33 -4.19 20.19
C VAL A 352 -0.95 -4.59 20.93
N ALA A 353 -2.10 -3.98 20.63
CA ALA A 353 -3.36 -4.37 21.27
C ALA A 353 -3.75 -5.82 20.95
N GLU A 354 -3.52 -6.26 19.71
CA GLU A 354 -3.70 -7.65 19.28
C GLU A 354 -2.74 -8.59 20.01
N ALA A 355 -1.46 -8.21 20.12
CA ALA A 355 -0.46 -8.99 20.85
C ALA A 355 -0.78 -9.09 22.35
N GLU A 356 -1.16 -7.97 22.98
CA GLU A 356 -1.62 -7.93 24.37
C GLU A 356 -2.87 -8.81 24.57
N GLN A 357 -3.79 -8.85 23.60
CA GLN A 357 -4.98 -9.70 23.64
C GLN A 357 -4.61 -11.18 23.54
N TRP A 358 -3.72 -11.55 22.63
CA TRP A 358 -3.23 -12.92 22.51
C TRP A 358 -2.63 -13.43 23.83
N ILE A 359 -1.78 -12.62 24.49
CA ILE A 359 -1.21 -12.97 25.81
C ILE A 359 -2.31 -13.15 26.85
N ARG A 360 -3.30 -12.25 26.89
CA ARG A 360 -4.45 -12.37 27.82
C ARG A 360 -5.24 -13.66 27.60
N ASP A 361 -5.44 -14.08 26.35
CA ASP A 361 -6.19 -15.28 26.02
C ASP A 361 -5.43 -16.57 26.37
N GLN A 362 -4.09 -16.55 26.29
CA GLN A 362 -3.26 -17.69 26.69
C GLN A 362 -3.03 -17.80 28.20
N MET A 363 -3.07 -16.69 28.93
CA MET A 363 -2.78 -16.64 30.37
C MET A 363 -3.57 -17.67 31.21
N PRO A 364 -4.90 -17.87 31.03
CA PRO A 364 -5.68 -18.82 31.82
C PRO A 364 -5.17 -20.27 31.74
N VAL A 365 -4.57 -20.67 30.61
CA VAL A 365 -4.03 -22.02 30.44
C VAL A 365 -2.77 -22.21 31.28
N ALA A 366 -1.92 -21.18 31.37
CA ALA A 366 -0.70 -21.18 32.17
C ALA A 366 -1.00 -21.07 33.68
N THR A 367 -2.03 -20.29 34.07
CA THR A 367 -2.38 -20.07 35.48
C THR A 367 -3.30 -21.13 36.09
N ASN A 368 -3.82 -22.06 35.29
CA ASN A 368 -4.68 -23.14 35.78
C ASN A 368 -3.96 -23.93 36.90
N GLN A 369 -4.67 -24.23 37.99
CA GLN A 369 -4.11 -24.92 39.16
C GLN A 369 -4.33 -26.46 39.12
N GLU A 370 -5.23 -26.98 38.27
CA GLU A 370 -5.64 -28.40 38.27
C GLU A 370 -4.52 -29.35 37.81
N THR A 371 -3.90 -30.13 38.68
CA THR A 371 -2.80 -31.03 38.27
C THR A 371 -3.24 -32.40 37.76
N GLY A 372 -4.53 -32.73 37.85
CA GLY A 372 -5.08 -34.04 37.50
C GLY A 372 -5.17 -35.01 38.68
N ARG A 373 -6.16 -35.91 38.61
CA ARG A 373 -6.46 -36.88 39.68
C ARG A 373 -5.57 -38.12 39.63
N ASP A 374 -4.93 -38.37 38.49
CA ASP A 374 -4.05 -39.52 38.25
C ASP A 374 -2.88 -39.13 37.32
N GLN A 375 -1.98 -40.09 37.08
CA GLN A 375 -0.80 -39.91 36.23
C GLN A 375 -1.19 -39.55 34.78
N ALA A 376 -2.21 -40.19 34.21
CA ALA A 376 -2.61 -39.99 32.81
C ALA A 376 -3.17 -38.58 32.59
N ALA A 377 -3.97 -38.07 33.52
CA ALA A 377 -4.49 -36.72 33.53
C ALA A 377 -3.36 -35.69 33.62
N ALA A 378 -2.42 -35.86 34.56
CA ALA A 378 -1.25 -34.99 34.70
C ALA A 378 -0.40 -34.93 33.41
N GLU A 379 -0.13 -36.08 32.80
CA GLU A 379 0.57 -36.17 31.52
C GLU A 379 -0.21 -35.53 30.37
N GLY A 380 -1.53 -35.68 30.35
CA GLY A 380 -2.43 -35.03 29.38
C GLY A 380 -2.36 -33.51 29.46
N TYR A 381 -2.42 -32.95 30.68
CA TYR A 381 -2.24 -31.50 30.88
C TYR A 381 -0.84 -31.03 30.50
N LEU A 382 0.21 -31.82 30.79
CA LEU A 382 1.58 -31.49 30.42
C LEU A 382 1.76 -31.44 28.89
N ARG A 383 1.13 -32.36 28.14
CA ARG A 383 1.11 -32.32 26.66
C ARG A 383 0.45 -31.05 26.14
N ARG A 384 -0.70 -30.65 26.71
CA ARG A 384 -1.38 -29.39 26.35
C ARG A 384 -0.49 -28.17 26.64
N LEU A 385 0.16 -28.13 27.80
CA LEU A 385 1.11 -27.07 28.14
C LEU A 385 2.31 -27.03 27.18
N THR A 386 2.83 -28.20 26.77
CA THR A 386 3.94 -28.27 25.81
C THR A 386 3.58 -27.67 24.45
N VAL A 387 2.32 -27.79 24.02
CA VAL A 387 1.83 -27.11 22.81
C VAL A 387 1.84 -25.60 23.00
N LEU A 388 1.26 -25.12 24.11
CA LEU A 388 1.27 -23.69 24.44
C LEU A 388 2.70 -23.13 24.52
N GLU A 389 3.64 -23.82 25.16
CA GLU A 389 5.02 -23.39 25.28
C GLU A 389 5.70 -23.20 23.93
N LYS A 390 5.39 -24.05 22.95
CA LYS A 390 5.89 -23.89 21.57
C LYS A 390 5.28 -22.66 20.91
N GLU A 391 4.00 -22.38 21.16
CA GLU A 391 3.33 -21.18 20.64
C GLU A 391 3.91 -19.91 21.28
N VAL A 392 4.10 -19.89 22.59
CA VAL A 392 4.74 -18.80 23.34
C VAL A 392 6.18 -18.56 22.87
N ALA A 393 6.94 -19.62 22.60
CA ALA A 393 8.29 -19.51 22.07
C ALA A 393 8.32 -18.86 20.68
N LYS A 394 7.40 -19.24 19.78
CA LYS A 394 7.25 -18.61 18.45
C LYS A 394 6.76 -17.17 18.55
N PHE A 395 5.88 -16.87 19.50
CA PHE A 395 5.35 -15.53 19.71
C PHE A 395 6.42 -14.52 20.17
N LYS A 396 7.58 -15.01 20.64
CA LYS A 396 8.73 -14.16 20.94
C LYS A 396 9.15 -13.29 19.76
N ASP A 397 9.13 -13.86 18.55
CA ASP A 397 9.51 -13.17 17.31
C ASP A 397 8.58 -11.97 17.06
N GLU A 398 7.31 -12.09 17.40
CA GLU A 398 6.32 -11.00 17.29
C GLU A 398 6.58 -9.88 18.30
N VAL A 399 6.94 -10.22 19.54
CA VAL A 399 7.33 -9.24 20.56
C VAL A 399 8.60 -8.50 20.15
N GLU A 400 9.59 -9.20 19.58
CA GLU A 400 10.83 -8.60 19.07
C GLU A 400 10.58 -7.71 17.83
N ARG A 401 9.68 -8.12 16.92
CA ARG A 401 9.23 -7.31 15.78
C ARG A 401 8.58 -6.01 16.25
N LEU A 402 7.68 -6.08 17.24
CA LEU A 402 7.01 -4.91 17.81
C LEU A 402 7.99 -3.99 18.55
N ARG A 403 9.02 -4.54 19.21
CA ARG A 403 10.12 -3.76 19.79
C ARG A 403 10.89 -2.98 18.71
N ALA A 404 11.32 -3.65 17.64
CA ALA A 404 12.02 -2.98 16.55
C ALA A 404 11.17 -1.87 15.91
N ARG A 405 9.86 -2.08 15.82
CA ARG A 405 8.91 -1.05 15.39
C ARG A 405 8.82 0.11 16.39
N CYS A 406 8.73 -0.17 17.69
CA CYS A 406 8.78 0.86 18.74
C CYS A 406 10.06 1.71 18.64
N ASP A 407 11.21 1.07 18.42
CA ASP A 407 12.49 1.76 18.28
C ASP A 407 12.54 2.69 17.05
N ALA A 408 11.92 2.28 15.94
CA ALA A 408 11.78 3.13 14.76
C ALA A 408 10.87 4.36 14.97
N LEU A 409 10.07 4.39 16.04
CA LEU A 409 9.11 5.47 16.34
C LEU A 409 9.62 6.43 17.45
N GLN A 410 10.88 6.33 17.86
CA GLN A 410 11.44 7.11 18.98
C GLN A 410 11.46 8.63 18.74
N ASP A 411 11.47 9.08 17.49
CA ASP A 411 11.50 10.50 17.14
C ASP A 411 10.10 11.16 17.11
N GLN A 412 9.03 10.41 17.41
CA GLN A 412 7.66 10.92 17.37
C GLN A 412 7.23 11.57 18.71
N GLN A 413 6.30 12.53 18.68
CA GLN A 413 5.83 13.23 19.89
C GLN A 413 5.28 12.27 20.98
N ASN A 414 4.74 11.13 20.59
CA ASN A 414 4.17 10.11 21.46
C ASN A 414 5.14 8.96 21.77
N ALA A 415 6.43 9.10 21.47
CA ALA A 415 7.46 8.07 21.71
C ALA A 415 7.44 7.52 23.15
N ASN A 416 7.30 8.39 24.15
CA ASN A 416 7.24 7.98 25.56
C ASN A 416 6.04 7.04 25.85
N GLN A 417 4.89 7.29 25.22
CA GLN A 417 3.69 6.48 25.40
C GLN A 417 3.82 5.14 24.67
N ILE A 418 4.41 5.14 23.47
CA ILE A 418 4.72 3.95 22.67
C ILE A 418 5.69 3.05 23.44
N ALA A 419 6.79 3.62 23.95
CA ALA A 419 7.80 2.91 24.73
C ALA A 419 7.23 2.33 26.04
N ALA A 420 6.44 3.11 26.80
CA ALA A 420 5.78 2.61 28.00
C ALA A 420 4.86 1.42 27.70
N ARG A 421 4.15 1.45 26.56
CA ARG A 421 3.29 0.35 26.15
C ARG A 421 4.09 -0.88 25.69
N GLN A 422 5.23 -0.68 25.02
CA GLN A 422 6.16 -1.75 24.65
C GLN A 422 6.68 -2.49 25.89
N VAL A 423 7.13 -1.75 26.90
CA VAL A 423 7.60 -2.32 28.18
C VAL A 423 6.50 -3.14 28.85
N LYS A 424 5.26 -2.67 28.81
CA LYS A 424 4.10 -3.39 29.36
C LYS A 424 3.84 -4.72 28.63
N LEU A 425 3.89 -4.72 27.30
CA LEU A 425 3.75 -5.93 26.48
C LEU A 425 4.82 -6.96 26.84
N GLU A 426 6.08 -6.52 26.92
CA GLU A 426 7.22 -7.38 27.25
C GLU A 426 7.14 -7.95 28.66
N THR A 427 6.68 -7.14 29.62
CA THR A 427 6.45 -7.59 31.00
C THR A 427 5.35 -8.67 31.02
N SER A 428 4.24 -8.45 30.31
CA SER A 428 3.14 -9.42 30.23
C SER A 428 3.56 -10.72 29.54
N TYR A 429 4.41 -10.64 28.53
CA TYR A 429 5.00 -11.80 27.87
C TYR A 429 5.93 -12.58 28.82
N ALA A 430 6.82 -11.87 29.53
CA ALA A 430 7.71 -12.48 30.52
C ALA A 430 6.93 -13.17 31.65
N ASP A 431 5.82 -12.57 32.09
CA ASP A 431 4.91 -13.17 33.08
C ASP A 431 4.26 -14.45 32.53
N LEU A 432 3.79 -14.47 31.28
CA LEU A 432 3.25 -15.68 30.66
C LEU A 432 4.29 -16.81 30.60
N VAL A 433 5.53 -16.49 30.20
CA VAL A 433 6.64 -17.45 30.18
C VAL A 433 6.93 -17.99 31.58
N LYS A 434 6.95 -17.12 32.59
CA LYS A 434 7.15 -17.49 33.99
C LYS A 434 6.03 -18.42 34.47
N GLU A 435 4.78 -18.14 34.15
CA GLU A 435 3.64 -18.97 34.54
C GLU A 435 3.64 -20.32 33.83
N CYS A 436 4.01 -20.38 32.54
CA CYS A 436 4.20 -21.66 31.84
C CYS A 436 5.28 -22.51 32.53
N ASN A 437 6.43 -21.91 32.88
CA ASN A 437 7.49 -22.61 33.61
C ASN A 437 7.03 -23.12 34.98
N ARG A 438 6.33 -22.28 35.76
CA ARG A 438 5.78 -22.67 37.07
C ARG A 438 4.81 -23.84 36.91
N ARG A 439 3.93 -23.77 35.92
CA ARG A 439 2.91 -24.79 35.64
C ARG A 439 3.54 -26.11 35.18
N ARG A 440 4.59 -26.07 34.36
CA ARG A 440 5.35 -27.26 33.93
C ARG A 440 5.90 -28.02 35.12
N THR A 441 6.56 -27.33 36.05
CA THR A 441 7.10 -27.93 37.27
C THR A 441 5.99 -28.60 38.07
N GLN A 442 4.86 -27.92 38.28
CA GLN A 442 3.72 -28.49 39.02
C GLN A 442 3.15 -29.76 38.38
N LEU A 443 3.00 -29.78 37.05
CA LEU A 443 2.46 -30.95 36.33
C LEU A 443 3.44 -32.12 36.30
N VAL A 444 4.74 -31.86 36.15
CA VAL A 444 5.79 -32.89 36.22
C VAL A 444 5.84 -33.50 37.61
N ASP A 445 5.81 -32.68 38.66
CA ASP A 445 5.82 -33.13 40.05
C ASP A 445 4.57 -33.95 40.39
N ALA A 446 3.39 -33.50 39.98
CA ALA A 446 2.15 -34.26 40.14
C ALA A 446 2.19 -35.62 39.41
N GLY A 447 2.73 -35.66 38.20
CA GLY A 447 2.92 -36.91 37.44
C GLY A 447 3.88 -37.89 38.14
N ARG A 448 4.97 -37.38 38.72
CA ARG A 448 5.91 -38.19 39.52
C ARG A 448 5.26 -38.72 40.79
N TYR A 449 4.49 -37.90 41.50
CA TYR A 449 3.75 -38.31 42.69
C TYR A 449 2.74 -39.43 42.40
N HIS A 450 1.91 -39.27 41.38
CA HIS A 450 0.92 -40.29 41.02
C HIS A 450 1.57 -41.61 40.57
N ARG A 451 2.71 -41.53 39.88
CA ARG A 451 3.50 -42.72 39.53
C ARG A 451 4.01 -43.44 40.79
N PHE A 452 4.55 -42.69 41.76
CA PHE A 452 5.01 -43.23 43.03
C PHE A 452 3.87 -43.92 43.78
N VAL A 453 2.71 -43.25 43.91
CA VAL A 453 1.53 -43.81 44.59
C VAL A 453 1.11 -45.13 43.94
N ARG A 454 0.98 -45.16 42.60
CA ARG A 454 0.65 -46.39 41.88
C ARG A 454 1.66 -47.50 42.12
N GLN A 455 2.97 -47.20 42.07
CA GLN A 455 4.01 -48.19 42.30
C GLN A 455 4.00 -48.74 43.73
N VAL A 456 3.69 -47.89 44.73
CA VAL A 456 3.51 -48.34 46.12
C VAL A 456 2.30 -49.24 46.24
N ASP A 457 1.15 -48.83 45.71
CA ASP A 457 -0.09 -49.59 45.81
C ASP A 457 0.05 -50.95 45.08
N ASP A 458 0.52 -50.98 43.83
CA ASP A 458 0.77 -52.20 43.05
C ASP A 458 1.73 -53.19 43.78
N LEU A 459 2.74 -52.66 44.47
CA LEU A 459 3.71 -53.47 45.20
C LEU A 459 3.18 -53.92 46.55
N SER A 460 2.34 -53.11 47.20
CA SER A 460 1.72 -53.44 48.50
C SER A 460 0.70 -54.56 48.34
N ASP A 461 -0.14 -54.50 47.30
CA ASP A 461 -1.09 -55.57 46.97
C ASP A 461 -0.35 -56.88 46.70
N TRP A 462 0.71 -56.84 45.89
CA TRP A 462 1.55 -58.01 45.62
C TRP A 462 2.22 -58.55 46.90
N LEU A 463 2.69 -57.69 47.79
CA LEU A 463 3.29 -58.11 49.05
C LEU A 463 2.28 -58.74 50.00
N HIS A 464 1.04 -58.24 50.07
CA HIS A 464 -0.01 -58.88 50.85
C HIS A 464 -0.36 -60.28 50.33
N ASP A 465 -0.39 -60.47 49.01
CA ASP A 465 -0.57 -61.81 48.43
C ASP A 465 0.58 -62.74 48.85
N LYS A 466 1.83 -62.25 48.84
CA LYS A 466 2.99 -63.03 49.29
C LYS A 466 3.00 -63.28 50.78
N GLU A 467 2.54 -62.32 51.57
CA GLU A 467 2.36 -62.44 53.01
C GLU A 467 1.42 -63.59 53.34
N HIS A 468 0.28 -63.67 52.66
CA HIS A 468 -0.68 -64.75 52.86
C HIS A 468 -0.07 -66.13 52.57
N LEU A 469 0.76 -66.25 51.53
CA LEU A 469 1.48 -67.49 51.22
C LEU A 469 2.59 -67.80 52.24
N ALA A 470 3.27 -66.77 52.77
CA ALA A 470 4.31 -66.89 53.77
C ALA A 470 3.77 -67.23 55.16
N SER A 471 2.57 -66.78 55.51
CA SER A 471 1.93 -67.04 56.82
C SER A 471 1.11 -68.32 56.87
N SER A 472 1.16 -69.15 55.82
CA SER A 472 0.50 -70.45 55.86
C SER A 472 1.13 -71.34 56.94
N GLU A 473 0.32 -72.11 57.64
CA GLU A 473 0.74 -73.13 58.62
C GLU A 473 0.61 -74.56 58.06
N ASP A 474 0.39 -74.70 56.75
CA ASP A 474 0.38 -76.00 56.10
C ASP A 474 1.83 -76.47 55.86
N TYR A 475 2.19 -77.58 56.50
CA TYR A 475 3.52 -78.19 56.45
C TYR A 475 3.52 -79.58 55.77
N GLY A 476 2.38 -80.01 55.23
CA GLY A 476 2.20 -81.34 54.66
C GLY A 476 1.70 -82.35 55.68
N ARG A 477 1.17 -83.48 55.18
CA ARG A 477 0.69 -84.59 56.01
C ARG A 477 1.73 -85.71 56.14
N ASP A 478 2.64 -85.79 55.19
CA ASP A 478 3.74 -86.74 55.12
C ASP A 478 4.99 -86.09 54.50
N LEU A 479 6.08 -86.86 54.39
CA LEU A 479 7.35 -86.37 53.88
C LEU A 479 7.26 -85.90 52.42
N GLU A 480 6.48 -86.58 51.58
CA GLU A 480 6.36 -86.24 50.16
C GLU A 480 5.59 -84.92 49.98
N ASP A 481 4.44 -84.80 50.65
CA ASP A 481 3.64 -83.57 50.69
C ASP A 481 4.50 -82.38 51.19
N CYS A 482 5.31 -82.59 52.25
CA CYS A 482 6.19 -81.56 52.82
C CYS A 482 7.30 -81.11 51.85
N VAL A 483 7.92 -82.05 51.12
CA VAL A 483 8.95 -81.74 50.11
C VAL A 483 8.33 -80.94 48.95
N GLN A 484 7.16 -81.34 48.46
CA GLN A 484 6.47 -80.60 47.40
C GLN A 484 6.08 -79.18 47.84
N LEU A 485 5.61 -79.01 49.07
CA LEU A 485 5.32 -77.69 49.64
C LEU A 485 6.58 -76.83 49.76
N THR A 486 7.71 -77.43 50.14
CA THR A 486 9.01 -76.75 50.21
C THR A 486 9.44 -76.22 48.83
N GLU A 487 9.43 -77.07 47.80
CA GLU A 487 9.80 -76.67 46.43
C GLU A 487 8.88 -75.57 45.87
N LYS A 488 7.57 -75.67 46.13
CA LYS A 488 6.60 -74.62 45.78
C LYS A 488 6.93 -73.31 46.49
N PHE A 489 7.26 -73.37 47.77
CA PHE A 489 7.56 -72.18 48.57
C PHE A 489 8.91 -71.53 48.20
N GLU A 490 9.91 -72.31 47.77
CA GLU A 490 11.17 -71.77 47.24
C GLU A 490 10.96 -70.84 46.03
N THR A 491 9.90 -71.07 45.25
CA THR A 491 9.52 -70.16 44.16
C THR A 491 9.09 -68.80 44.70
N VAL A 492 8.31 -68.77 45.78
CA VAL A 492 7.91 -67.52 46.47
C VAL A 492 9.13 -66.78 47.01
N VAL A 493 10.08 -67.49 47.63
CA VAL A 493 11.33 -66.91 48.15
C VAL A 493 12.16 -66.28 47.02
N ARG A 494 12.26 -66.94 45.86
CA ARG A 494 12.98 -66.40 44.70
C ARG A 494 12.31 -65.15 44.14
N GLU A 495 10.97 -65.12 44.09
CA GLU A 495 10.22 -63.95 43.67
C GLU A 495 10.40 -62.77 44.64
N LEU A 496 10.39 -63.02 45.95
CA LEU A 496 10.72 -62.01 46.96
C LEU A 496 12.14 -61.47 46.76
N ALA A 497 13.14 -62.32 46.58
CA ALA A 497 14.51 -61.86 46.31
C ALA A 497 14.59 -60.92 45.08
N GLY A 498 13.83 -61.20 44.02
CA GLY A 498 13.73 -60.32 42.84
C GLY A 498 12.97 -59.02 43.09
N ALA A 499 12.06 -58.97 44.05
CA ALA A 499 11.28 -57.78 44.39
C ALA A 499 12.08 -56.73 45.16
N GLY A 500 13.24 -57.08 45.74
CA GLY A 500 14.09 -56.13 46.48
C GLY A 500 14.48 -54.89 45.67
N GLU A 501 14.83 -55.06 44.38
CA GLU A 501 15.15 -53.90 43.52
C GLU A 501 13.92 -53.04 43.23
N ARG A 502 12.72 -53.63 43.15
CA ARG A 502 11.47 -52.87 42.97
C ARG A 502 11.19 -52.00 44.19
N VAL A 503 11.37 -52.53 45.40
CA VAL A 503 11.25 -51.78 46.66
C VAL A 503 12.28 -50.65 46.71
N ALA A 504 13.54 -50.95 46.40
CA ALA A 504 14.61 -49.95 46.36
C ALA A 504 14.35 -48.83 45.34
N ALA A 505 13.79 -49.17 44.17
CA ALA A 505 13.41 -48.18 43.16
C ALA A 505 12.28 -47.25 43.66
N VAL A 506 11.29 -47.78 44.37
CA VAL A 506 10.21 -46.98 44.98
C VAL A 506 10.75 -46.08 46.09
N GLN A 507 11.70 -46.57 46.90
CA GLN A 507 12.39 -45.76 47.92
C GLN A 507 13.21 -44.62 47.30
N ARG A 508 13.95 -44.88 46.22
CA ARG A 508 14.66 -43.82 45.48
C ARG A 508 13.69 -42.77 44.93
N ALA A 509 12.56 -43.19 44.37
CA ALA A 509 11.52 -42.27 43.90
C ALA A 509 10.92 -41.44 45.06
N GLN A 510 10.73 -42.05 46.23
CA GLN A 510 10.28 -41.37 47.44
C GLN A 510 11.26 -40.27 47.87
N GLU A 511 12.55 -40.58 47.94
CA GLU A 511 13.61 -39.64 48.32
C GLU A 511 13.72 -38.47 47.34
N GLU A 512 13.64 -38.75 46.03
CA GLU A 512 13.65 -37.72 45.00
C GLU A 512 12.47 -36.74 45.15
N LEU A 513 11.26 -37.25 45.40
CA LEU A 513 10.06 -36.44 45.63
C LEU A 513 10.15 -35.62 46.92
N LEU A 514 10.75 -36.15 47.98
CA LEU A 514 10.96 -35.40 49.22
C LEU A 514 12.02 -34.32 49.05
N ARG A 515 13.09 -34.62 48.32
CA ARG A 515 14.17 -33.65 48.01
C ARG A 515 13.67 -32.50 47.14
N SER A 516 12.68 -32.73 46.28
CA SER A 516 12.07 -31.66 45.48
C SER A 516 11.10 -30.78 46.28
N GLY A 517 10.83 -31.09 47.55
CA GLY A 517 9.91 -30.32 48.39
C GLY A 517 8.44 -30.47 48.00
N HIS A 518 8.05 -31.67 47.55
CA HIS A 518 6.70 -31.92 47.04
C HIS A 518 5.59 -31.55 48.05
N PRO A 519 4.46 -30.92 47.63
CA PRO A 519 3.39 -30.51 48.53
C PRO A 519 2.81 -31.64 49.41
N TYR A 520 2.80 -32.87 48.90
CA TYR A 520 2.30 -34.05 49.61
C TYR A 520 3.40 -34.84 50.35
N ALA A 521 4.47 -34.18 50.81
CA ALA A 521 5.59 -34.82 51.49
C ALA A 521 5.18 -35.73 52.68
N ALA A 522 4.13 -35.37 53.41
CA ALA A 522 3.61 -36.20 54.51
C ALA A 522 3.03 -37.53 54.00
N SER A 523 2.23 -37.50 52.94
CA SER A 523 1.66 -38.71 52.32
C SER A 523 2.74 -39.57 51.67
N ILE A 524 3.71 -38.96 50.99
CA ILE A 524 4.87 -39.66 50.40
C ILE A 524 5.68 -40.39 51.49
N ARG A 525 5.91 -39.74 52.63
CA ARG A 525 6.57 -40.38 53.79
C ARG A 525 5.78 -41.56 54.31
N ALA A 526 4.50 -41.36 54.63
CA ALA A 526 3.63 -42.40 55.18
C ALA A 526 3.56 -43.64 54.27
N LYS A 527 3.25 -43.46 52.98
CA LYS A 527 3.17 -44.57 52.03
C LYS A 527 4.48 -45.35 51.90
N GLY A 528 5.63 -44.65 51.86
CA GLY A 528 6.92 -45.33 51.79
C GLY A 528 7.30 -46.05 53.09
N THR A 529 6.97 -45.50 54.26
CA THR A 529 7.17 -46.19 55.54
C THR A 529 6.28 -47.42 55.67
N ASP A 530 5.03 -47.33 55.23
CA ASP A 530 4.07 -48.45 55.27
C ASP A 530 4.56 -49.60 54.38
N LEU A 531 4.97 -49.29 53.14
CA LEU A 531 5.54 -50.26 52.22
C LEU A 531 6.80 -50.92 52.78
N ASN A 532 7.71 -50.15 53.38
CA ASN A 532 8.94 -50.69 53.95
C ASN A 532 8.65 -51.60 55.17
N THR A 533 7.65 -51.25 55.97
CA THR A 533 7.23 -52.07 57.11
C THR A 533 6.62 -53.40 56.63
N LEU A 534 5.76 -53.34 55.61
CA LEU A 534 5.20 -54.54 54.97
C LEU A 534 6.29 -55.42 54.36
N TRP A 535 7.25 -54.82 53.65
CA TRP A 535 8.39 -55.54 53.06
C TRP A 535 9.20 -56.32 54.10
N THR A 536 9.53 -55.69 55.22
CA THR A 536 10.25 -56.36 56.32
C THR A 536 9.42 -57.50 56.89
N ARG A 537 8.14 -57.26 57.19
CA ARG A 537 7.23 -58.27 57.74
C ARG A 537 7.06 -59.49 56.85
N VAL A 538 6.92 -59.30 55.53
CA VAL A 538 6.80 -60.40 54.57
C VAL A 538 8.08 -61.24 54.49
N ASN A 539 9.25 -60.60 54.52
CA ASN A 539 10.52 -61.33 54.51
C ASN A 539 10.76 -62.11 55.81
N GLU A 540 10.36 -61.55 56.96
CA GLU A 540 10.40 -62.24 58.25
C GLU A 540 9.48 -63.47 58.22
N ALA A 541 8.20 -63.30 57.85
CA ALA A 541 7.26 -64.41 57.72
C ALA A 541 7.74 -65.49 56.73
N ALA A 542 8.34 -65.07 55.61
CA ALA A 542 8.88 -66.00 54.63
C ALA A 542 10.08 -66.80 55.18
N THR A 543 10.94 -66.14 55.96
CA THR A 543 12.07 -66.79 56.62
C THR A 543 11.59 -67.78 57.68
N GLU A 544 10.61 -67.39 58.50
CA GLU A 544 9.98 -68.25 59.51
C GLU A 544 9.34 -69.49 58.87
N ARG A 545 8.54 -69.32 57.81
CA ARG A 545 7.93 -70.47 57.10
C ARG A 545 8.96 -71.36 56.44
N GLN A 546 10.04 -70.82 55.87
CA GLN A 546 11.12 -71.63 55.30
C GLN A 546 11.78 -72.50 56.39
N GLN A 547 12.03 -71.94 57.58
CA GLN A 547 12.57 -72.69 58.72
C GLN A 547 11.57 -73.73 59.24
N ALA A 548 10.29 -73.38 59.33
CA ALA A 548 9.24 -74.28 59.78
C ALA A 548 9.04 -75.48 58.83
N LEU A 549 9.03 -75.26 57.50
CA LEU A 549 9.00 -76.34 56.51
C LEU A 549 10.25 -77.22 56.59
N ALA A 550 11.44 -76.63 56.77
CA ALA A 550 12.67 -77.39 56.97
C ALA A 550 12.66 -78.23 58.26
N GLY A 551 12.01 -77.74 59.32
CA GLY A 551 11.77 -78.46 60.56
C GLY A 551 10.76 -79.59 60.40
N ALA A 552 9.59 -79.31 59.83
CA ALA A 552 8.55 -80.29 59.54
C ALA A 552 9.08 -81.43 58.66
N ARG A 553 9.91 -81.12 57.66
CA ARG A 553 10.58 -82.13 56.83
C ARG A 553 11.49 -83.07 57.65
N GLN A 554 12.15 -82.57 58.69
CA GLN A 554 12.96 -83.42 59.58
C GLN A 554 12.07 -84.32 60.44
N VAL A 555 10.97 -83.78 60.97
CA VAL A 555 10.00 -84.54 61.79
C VAL A 555 9.30 -85.61 60.97
N HIS A 556 8.80 -85.30 59.77
CA HIS A 556 8.19 -86.30 58.88
C HIS A 556 9.18 -87.39 58.44
N ARG A 557 10.46 -87.05 58.26
CA ARG A 557 11.50 -88.06 57.97
C ARG A 557 11.69 -88.98 59.17
N PHE A 558 11.80 -88.43 60.37
CA PHE A 558 11.86 -89.22 61.60
C PHE A 558 10.63 -90.12 61.73
N ASP A 559 9.43 -89.61 61.47
CA ASP A 559 8.20 -90.38 61.53
C ASP A 559 8.21 -91.56 60.57
N GLN A 560 8.62 -91.34 59.32
CA GLN A 560 8.77 -92.42 58.36
C GLN A 560 9.79 -93.47 58.84
N GLU A 561 10.96 -93.05 59.32
CA GLU A 561 12.00 -93.95 59.84
C GLU A 561 11.54 -94.70 61.11
N ALA A 562 10.74 -94.05 61.96
CA ALA A 562 10.14 -94.64 63.15
C ALA A 562 9.05 -95.66 62.79
N ASP A 563 8.18 -95.38 61.81
CA ASP A 563 7.20 -96.33 61.29
C ASP A 563 7.87 -97.56 60.67
N GLU A 564 8.92 -97.34 59.85
CA GLU A 564 9.73 -98.44 59.30
C GLU A 564 10.37 -99.28 60.41
N THR A 565 10.86 -98.64 61.48
CA THR A 565 11.47 -99.33 62.63
C THR A 565 10.45 -100.05 63.50
N LEU A 566 9.27 -99.46 63.76
CA LEU A 566 8.17 -100.09 64.50
C LEU A 566 7.61 -101.30 63.75
N ASN A 567 7.47 -101.20 62.42
CA ASN A 567 7.10 -102.35 61.60
C ASN A 567 8.16 -103.45 61.70
N TRP A 568 9.45 -103.08 61.63
CA TRP A 568 10.53 -104.03 61.79
C TRP A 568 10.57 -104.68 63.19
N LEU A 569 10.28 -103.91 64.25
CA LEU A 569 10.11 -104.41 65.62
C LEU A 569 8.92 -105.37 65.70
N GLY A 570 7.77 -105.03 65.11
CA GLY A 570 6.60 -105.91 65.07
C GLY A 570 6.86 -107.23 64.37
N ASP A 571 7.61 -107.24 63.26
CA ASP A 571 8.05 -108.47 62.59
C ASP A 571 8.96 -109.32 63.48
N LYS A 572 9.83 -108.66 64.26
CA LYS A 572 10.72 -109.32 65.22
C LYS A 572 9.96 -109.86 66.43
N GLU A 573 9.00 -109.11 66.95
CA GLU A 573 8.11 -109.54 68.02
C GLU A 573 7.30 -110.77 67.58
N ALA A 574 6.71 -110.74 66.39
CA ALA A 574 5.99 -111.88 65.83
C ALA A 574 6.89 -113.12 65.71
N THR A 575 8.14 -112.93 65.28
CA THR A 575 9.13 -114.02 65.22
C THR A 575 9.51 -114.53 66.60
N GLY A 576 9.73 -113.64 67.58
CA GLY A 576 10.07 -113.98 68.96
C GLY A 576 8.93 -114.72 69.67
N VAL A 577 7.69 -114.25 69.54
CA VAL A 577 6.48 -114.91 70.06
C VAL A 577 6.28 -116.28 69.40
N ALA A 578 6.55 -116.40 68.10
CA ALA A 578 6.50 -117.70 67.43
C ALA A 578 7.51 -118.67 68.04
N MET A 579 8.74 -118.24 68.33
CA MET A 579 9.77 -119.05 68.99
C MET A 579 9.38 -119.40 70.43
N GLU A 580 8.82 -118.46 71.21
CA GLU A 580 8.32 -118.72 72.57
C GLU A 580 7.21 -119.78 72.63
N ASN A 581 6.32 -119.78 71.66
CA ASN A 581 5.19 -120.70 71.62
C ASN A 581 5.52 -122.07 71.02
N GLU A 582 6.77 -122.34 70.65
CA GLU A 582 7.18 -123.67 70.20
C GLU A 582 7.05 -124.70 71.34
N ASP A 583 6.45 -125.86 71.01
CA ASP A 583 6.25 -126.94 71.96
C ASP A 583 7.55 -127.73 72.16
N LEU A 584 8.25 -127.38 73.23
CA LEU A 584 9.52 -127.97 73.62
C LEU A 584 9.36 -129.13 74.62
N ALA A 585 8.14 -129.48 75.05
CA ALA A 585 7.92 -130.41 76.16
C ALA A 585 8.49 -131.83 75.90
N HIS A 586 8.67 -132.21 74.62
CA HIS A 586 9.18 -133.52 74.20
C HIS A 586 10.36 -133.43 73.22
N ALA A 587 10.99 -132.26 73.07
CA ALA A 587 12.11 -132.06 72.15
C ALA A 587 13.39 -132.76 72.65
N ASP A 588 14.16 -133.39 71.75
CA ASP A 588 15.44 -134.01 72.06
C ASP A 588 16.60 -132.98 72.14
N LEU A 589 17.75 -133.39 72.68
CA LEU A 589 18.90 -132.49 72.87
C LEU A 589 19.40 -131.88 71.55
N ALA A 590 19.31 -132.60 70.43
CA ALA A 590 19.70 -132.09 69.11
C ALA A 590 18.76 -130.95 68.66
N THR A 591 17.45 -131.13 68.82
CA THR A 591 16.44 -130.10 68.51
C THR A 591 16.60 -128.88 69.40
N ILE A 592 16.86 -129.04 70.69
CA ILE A 592 17.11 -127.91 71.62
C ILE A 592 18.35 -127.11 71.21
N LYS A 593 19.45 -127.78 70.80
CA LYS A 593 20.65 -127.09 70.31
C LYS A 593 20.42 -126.32 69.02
N VAL A 594 19.63 -126.85 68.08
CA VAL A 594 19.23 -126.13 66.87
C VAL A 594 18.38 -124.90 67.21
N GLN A 595 17.47 -125.02 68.18
CA GLN A 595 16.65 -123.89 68.62
C GLN A 595 17.46 -122.84 69.39
N MET A 596 18.47 -123.25 70.17
CA MET A 596 19.43 -122.32 70.77
C MET A 596 20.24 -121.57 69.70
N GLN A 597 20.70 -122.26 68.66
CA GLN A 597 21.39 -121.60 67.56
C GLN A 597 20.47 -120.60 66.83
N ARG A 598 19.20 -120.98 66.60
CA ARG A 598 18.20 -120.08 65.99
C ARG A 598 17.87 -118.89 66.89
N HIS A 599 17.85 -119.07 68.21
CA HIS A 599 17.71 -117.99 69.19
C HIS A 599 18.92 -117.06 69.18
N ASP A 600 20.14 -117.60 69.16
CA ASP A 600 21.36 -116.81 69.06
C ASP A 600 21.40 -116.01 67.74
N GLU A 601 20.95 -116.59 66.62
CA GLU A 601 20.82 -115.90 65.33
C GLU A 601 19.75 -114.79 65.38
N PHE A 602 18.62 -115.03 66.03
CA PHE A 602 17.57 -114.03 66.24
C PHE A 602 18.08 -112.86 67.12
N VAL A 603 18.72 -113.16 68.25
CA VAL A 603 19.34 -112.18 69.16
C VAL A 603 20.42 -111.37 68.45
N HIS A 604 21.25 -112.03 67.63
CA HIS A 604 22.26 -111.34 66.84
C HIS A 604 21.61 -110.38 65.84
N GLY A 605 20.53 -110.81 65.18
CA GLY A 605 19.73 -109.98 64.29
C GLY A 605 19.00 -108.83 65.00
N MET A 606 18.67 -108.97 66.28
CA MET A 606 18.06 -107.91 67.10
C MET A 606 19.02 -106.76 67.41
N ARG A 607 20.34 -106.99 67.45
CA ARG A 607 21.33 -105.93 67.73
C ARG A 607 21.29 -104.76 66.73
N ALA A 608 20.96 -105.06 65.47
CA ALA A 608 20.83 -104.01 64.45
C ALA A 608 19.60 -103.13 64.70
N VAL A 609 18.49 -103.75 65.15
CA VAL A 609 17.24 -103.06 65.53
C VAL A 609 17.46 -102.21 66.78
N GLU A 610 18.10 -102.77 67.81
CA GLU A 610 18.46 -102.05 69.05
C GLU A 610 19.28 -100.79 68.73
N LYS A 611 20.26 -100.91 67.84
CA LYS A 611 21.07 -99.78 67.41
C LYS A 611 20.24 -98.72 66.69
N GLN A 612 19.35 -99.14 65.78
CA GLN A 612 18.46 -98.24 65.03
C GLN A 612 17.50 -97.51 65.98
N VAL A 613 16.86 -98.22 66.90
CA VAL A 613 16.00 -97.62 67.94
C VAL A 613 16.78 -96.62 68.79
N ALA A 614 18.00 -96.96 69.23
CA ALA A 614 18.83 -96.05 70.02
C ALA A 614 19.28 -94.81 69.23
N GLU A 615 19.45 -94.91 67.91
CA GLU A 615 19.75 -93.77 67.03
C GLU A 615 18.51 -92.88 66.84
N LEU A 616 17.34 -93.46 66.57
CA LEU A 616 16.09 -92.73 66.47
C LEU A 616 15.67 -92.09 67.81
N CYS A 617 15.91 -92.73 68.95
CA CYS A 617 15.67 -92.12 70.26
C CYS A 617 16.51 -90.86 70.48
N ARG A 618 17.80 -90.90 70.11
CA ARG A 618 18.69 -89.72 70.15
C ARG A 618 18.23 -88.65 69.17
N GLU A 619 17.74 -89.05 68.01
CA GLU A 619 17.22 -88.12 67.00
C GLU A 619 15.90 -87.47 67.43
N ALA A 620 14.99 -88.22 68.05
CA ALA A 620 13.77 -87.70 68.68
C ALA A 620 14.10 -86.66 69.76
N GLU A 621 15.10 -86.94 70.59
CA GLU A 621 15.58 -86.01 71.61
C GLU A 621 16.22 -84.74 71.01
N ARG A 622 16.92 -84.87 69.89
CA ARG A 622 17.46 -83.72 69.16
C ARG A 622 16.32 -82.89 68.57
N LEU A 623 15.36 -83.54 67.92
CA LEU A 623 14.24 -82.91 67.22
C LEU A 623 13.28 -82.21 68.18
N TRP A 624 12.92 -82.79 69.33
CA TRP A 624 12.06 -82.09 70.29
C TRP A 624 12.76 -80.90 70.97
N THR A 625 14.09 -80.83 70.89
CA THR A 625 14.88 -79.74 71.49
C THR A 625 14.96 -78.59 70.50
N ALA A 626 15.11 -78.93 69.21
CA ALA A 626 15.05 -77.99 68.11
C ALA A 626 13.62 -77.49 67.82
N PHE A 627 12.62 -78.35 68.01
CA PHE A 627 11.20 -78.10 67.70
C PHE A 627 10.31 -78.50 68.90
N PRO A 628 10.22 -77.65 69.94
CA PRO A 628 9.50 -77.99 71.17
C PRO A 628 8.02 -78.35 70.98
N ASN A 629 7.36 -77.81 69.95
CA ASN A 629 5.96 -78.06 69.66
C ASN A 629 5.67 -79.51 69.23
N THR A 630 6.68 -80.24 68.74
CA THR A 630 6.52 -81.65 68.35
C THR A 630 6.92 -82.61 69.46
N ARG A 631 7.26 -82.11 70.65
CA ARG A 631 7.79 -82.91 71.75
C ARG A 631 6.87 -84.04 72.17
N GLU A 632 5.60 -83.74 72.45
CA GLU A 632 4.64 -84.76 72.91
C GLU A 632 4.51 -85.90 71.90
N HIS A 633 4.41 -85.57 70.61
CA HIS A 633 4.32 -86.54 69.53
C HIS A 633 5.59 -87.41 69.42
N LEU A 634 6.76 -86.78 69.41
CA LEU A 634 8.04 -87.48 69.32
C LEU A 634 8.31 -88.34 70.56
N GLU A 635 7.86 -87.90 71.74
CA GLU A 635 7.98 -88.64 73.00
C GLU A 635 7.15 -89.92 72.97
N VAL A 636 5.91 -89.85 72.50
CA VAL A 636 5.05 -91.04 72.32
C VAL A 636 5.70 -92.04 71.36
N ARG A 637 6.14 -91.57 70.19
CA ARG A 637 6.79 -92.41 69.17
C ARG A 637 8.05 -93.09 69.69
N LYS A 638 8.86 -92.34 70.45
CA LYS A 638 10.05 -92.85 71.13
C LYS A 638 9.68 -93.94 72.14
N MET A 639 8.69 -93.67 73.00
CA MET A 639 8.22 -94.63 74.01
C MET A 639 7.68 -95.91 73.37
N ASP A 640 6.91 -95.81 72.30
CA ASP A 640 6.39 -96.98 71.57
C ASP A 640 7.53 -97.88 71.07
N MET A 641 8.58 -97.29 70.47
CA MET A 641 9.76 -98.05 70.03
C MET A 641 10.54 -98.67 71.19
N GLU A 642 10.73 -97.92 72.29
CA GLU A 642 11.44 -98.41 73.49
C GLU A 642 10.67 -99.52 74.21
N GLU A 643 9.34 -99.40 74.31
CA GLU A 643 8.47 -100.39 74.96
C GLU A 643 8.41 -101.67 74.13
N GLN A 644 8.14 -101.59 72.82
CA GLN A 644 8.17 -102.76 71.93
C GLN A 644 9.53 -103.46 71.97
N LEU A 645 10.63 -102.70 71.88
CA LEU A 645 11.97 -103.29 71.96
C LEU A 645 12.20 -104.00 73.31
N LYS A 646 11.78 -103.37 74.42
CA LYS A 646 11.91 -103.94 75.76
C LYS A 646 11.12 -105.23 75.89
N ASP A 647 9.89 -105.28 75.40
CA ASP A 647 9.04 -106.47 75.44
C ASP A 647 9.65 -107.61 74.64
N ILE A 648 10.17 -107.33 73.44
CA ILE A 648 10.89 -108.33 72.62
C ILE A 648 12.11 -108.87 73.38
N LEU A 649 12.89 -108.00 74.04
CA LEU A 649 14.09 -108.42 74.79
C LEU A 649 13.75 -109.23 76.04
N GLU A 650 12.71 -108.85 76.78
CA GLU A 650 12.21 -109.63 77.91
C GLU A 650 11.71 -111.00 77.46
N GLY A 651 10.94 -111.05 76.36
CA GLY A 651 10.49 -112.30 75.75
C GLY A 651 11.66 -113.18 75.31
N THR A 652 12.61 -112.61 74.58
CA THR A 652 13.85 -113.27 74.14
C THR A 652 14.63 -113.86 75.33
N ARG A 653 14.69 -113.14 76.46
CA ARG A 653 15.32 -113.62 77.70
C ARG A 653 14.54 -114.78 78.33
N ARG A 654 13.21 -114.69 78.42
CA ARG A 654 12.36 -115.78 78.92
C ARG A 654 12.51 -117.04 78.06
N HIS A 655 12.56 -116.87 76.74
CA HIS A 655 12.82 -117.97 75.80
C HIS A 655 14.20 -118.60 76.02
N GLN A 656 15.24 -117.77 76.22
CA GLN A 656 16.59 -118.24 76.52
C GLN A 656 16.65 -119.06 77.82
N GLU A 657 16.06 -118.54 78.90
CA GLU A 657 15.99 -119.22 80.20
C GLU A 657 15.25 -120.56 80.09
N ARG A 658 14.17 -120.60 79.29
CA ARG A 658 13.42 -121.84 79.00
C ARG A 658 14.25 -122.83 78.19
N LEU A 659 14.96 -122.39 77.13
CA LEU A 659 15.84 -123.25 76.34
C LEU A 659 16.99 -123.82 77.18
N GLN A 660 17.65 -123.00 78.00
CA GLN A 660 18.72 -123.44 78.91
C GLN A 660 18.22 -124.43 79.96
N HIS A 661 17.03 -124.17 80.52
CA HIS A 661 16.40 -125.11 81.45
C HIS A 661 16.10 -126.46 80.77
N MET A 662 15.53 -126.43 79.56
CA MET A 662 15.25 -127.65 78.78
C MET A 662 16.52 -128.39 78.37
N GLU A 663 17.59 -127.68 77.99
CA GLU A 663 18.90 -128.26 77.70
C GLU A 663 19.45 -128.98 78.94
N SER A 664 19.41 -128.34 80.12
CA SER A 664 19.87 -128.93 81.37
C SER A 664 19.07 -130.18 81.77
N LEU A 665 17.74 -130.17 81.56
CA LEU A 665 16.85 -131.31 81.78
C LEU A 665 17.17 -132.48 80.83
N GLN A 666 17.33 -132.22 79.52
CA GLN A 666 17.66 -133.24 78.52
C GLN A 666 19.08 -133.81 78.70
N ALA A 667 20.06 -132.96 79.03
CA ALA A 667 21.41 -133.41 79.38
C ALA A 667 21.41 -134.32 80.61
N TYR A 668 20.58 -134.01 81.62
CA TYR A 668 20.39 -134.86 82.79
C TYR A 668 19.76 -136.22 82.43
N PHE A 669 18.72 -136.25 81.57
CA PHE A 669 18.12 -137.50 81.10
C PHE A 669 19.04 -138.34 80.21
N GLN A 670 19.88 -137.73 79.37
CA GLN A 670 20.90 -138.45 78.58
C GLN A 670 21.99 -139.10 79.47
N VAL A 671 22.40 -138.44 80.56
CA VAL A 671 23.35 -139.01 81.52
C VAL A 671 22.73 -140.21 82.27
N ILE A 672 21.43 -140.16 82.59
CA ILE A 672 20.75 -141.29 83.23
C ILE A 672 20.57 -142.47 82.28
N PHE A 673 20.21 -142.24 81.01
CA PHE A 673 20.02 -143.30 80.01
C PHE A 673 21.32 -143.89 79.43
N THR A 674 22.48 -143.25 79.62
CA THR A 674 23.79 -143.82 79.27
C THR A 674 24.45 -144.58 80.42
N THR A 675 23.86 -144.53 81.62
CA THR A 675 24.34 -145.23 82.83
C THR A 675 23.44 -146.43 83.21
N ILE A 676 22.51 -146.80 82.33
CA ILE A 676 21.70 -148.04 82.34
C ILE A 676 21.92 -148.72 80.99
#